data_AF-A0A7C6HJ63-F1
#
_entry.id   AF-A0A7C6HJ63-F1
#
_cell.length_a   1.000
_cell.length_b   1.000
_cell.length_c   1.000
_cell.angle_alpha   90.00
_cell.angle_beta   90.00
_cell.angle_gamma   90.00
#
_symmetry.space_group_name_H-M   'P 1'
#
loop_
_entity.id
_entity.type
_entity.pdbx_description
1 polymer ?
#
loop_
_entity_poly.entity_id
_entity_poly.type
_entity_poly.pdbx_seq_one_letter_code
_entity_poly.pdbx_strand_id
1 'polypeptide(L)'
;MKQNFNPKRLLLIVVLLLTAVVVVACSKKEMVPYGDLNLDETYVEVDGYKVTVKELYDQLRMQGAQTLSGLIDRVLFESELAVVRAALQNNDEDVAKQLDEMVNSAIFGTSDQESLKDLTPTNIEMKIAAYVDSLYLLDNGLDRQSVADALTDIATDIDNPFSNYKNVPVLVKQYELRLAQRHHASEQLKLDVNDEDSSQYITDTKLVNYYKNNYQNRHDLDVFFVRFLNANEANAALRVFSVKANSAGNYYKIPDLRATSTDGGIDRWKDVSEVTTVLDNLNIAYDAPLSEENYARFYSSYTVRTNTSSGSHSDTQLTDEEVFALFVDMANLVNPLSKQLKLEDGVVSYADGSEYKTTYTYEELGKVNSSVRNYFYNTLVGLNDEKDENETKKAFARQTISSNVYFLFKLESNYSEKYPVSTDVLNEKGDEFLSTVPETFKTELRNEFQKTLLTSSYITSVVDKVYEEATIEIYDPIIRSFYESSYTYNGPAKNQSGVNVAKVNDQFITVESLYTDLEKSYGVNLALDILVQEVLKGLYSVTDAEMKDYDKQLKTIITNFSQDAYASSGFPASMGRAKFLLLAFGAKDMDEAVEQGFVLPRLRELYLNDIESHYDDIYTKLETLTHLQYDNFKSITVNHLLVYLDANGDGTPDNPKDYFGDDVELQEETEAKLVELIDKIYAMEPTSATKINDIVNKFNASGRIPFHTEGSDDTWIELRKAGFTLKYESLSSSPLTNTSNFLTNTSGRMDEVFYERAMDIYDILVQANEPKDRGDFYLDFYLDNPFRPDNDPVYPFSENDIEKVKSSFGYHFIFVTNPGSSVPAKASALYKQSSDTTS
;
A
#
# COMPACT_ATOMS: atom_id res chain seq x y z
N MET A 1 -6.33 -25.86 9.56
CA MET A 1 -4.91 -26.24 9.38
C MET A 1 -4.68 -26.77 7.99
N LYS A 2 -4.03 -25.99 7.12
CA LYS A 2 -3.44 -26.54 5.89
C LYS A 2 -2.13 -27.19 6.35
N GLN A 3 -2.03 -28.52 6.30
CA GLN A 3 -0.72 -29.16 6.18
C GLN A 3 0.09 -28.38 5.15
N ASN A 4 1.42 -28.26 5.29
CA ASN A 4 2.26 -27.77 4.21
C ASN A 4 1.96 -28.61 2.95
N PHE A 5 1.06 -28.06 2.14
CA PHE A 5 0.38 -28.69 1.03
C PHE A 5 1.44 -28.71 -0.05
N ASN A 6 2.19 -29.81 -0.16
CA ASN A 6 3.07 -29.98 -1.31
C ASN A 6 2.16 -30.26 -2.51
N PRO A 7 1.97 -29.32 -3.46
CA PRO A 7 1.06 -29.51 -4.59
C PRO A 7 1.44 -30.74 -5.45
N LYS A 8 2.68 -31.24 -5.30
CA LYS A 8 3.18 -32.47 -5.94
C LYS A 8 2.52 -33.76 -5.40
N ARG A 9 1.96 -33.75 -4.17
CA ARG A 9 1.26 -34.92 -3.59
C ARG A 9 -0.10 -35.20 -4.25
N LEU A 10 -0.79 -34.15 -4.75
CA LEU A 10 -2.12 -34.28 -5.33
C LEU A 10 -2.10 -34.88 -6.74
N LEU A 11 -0.99 -34.71 -7.47
CA LEU A 11 -0.84 -35.15 -8.86
C LEU A 11 -0.63 -36.67 -8.98
N LEU A 12 -0.11 -37.31 -7.93
CA LEU A 12 0.20 -38.74 -7.88
C LEU A 12 -1.04 -39.62 -7.70
N ILE A 13 -2.13 -39.08 -7.14
CA ILE A 13 -3.37 -39.80 -6.85
C ILE A 13 -4.29 -39.91 -8.09
N VAL A 14 -4.02 -39.17 -9.17
CA VAL A 14 -4.93 -39.03 -10.33
C VAL A 14 -4.62 -39.99 -11.51
N VAL A 15 -3.51 -40.74 -11.50
CA VAL A 15 -3.09 -41.57 -12.66
C VAL A 15 -2.89 -43.05 -12.28
N LEU A 16 -3.89 -43.89 -12.56
CA LEU A 16 -3.83 -45.35 -12.38
C LEU A 16 -4.43 -46.10 -13.58
N LEU A 17 -3.59 -46.76 -14.39
CA LEU A 17 -3.98 -47.87 -15.28
C LEU A 17 -2.84 -48.90 -15.46
N LEU A 18 -3.09 -50.11 -14.95
CA LEU A 18 -2.60 -51.47 -15.26
C LEU A 18 -1.17 -51.72 -15.81
N THR A 19 -0.33 -52.43 -15.03
CA THR A 19 0.10 -53.85 -15.22
C THR A 19 1.16 -54.25 -14.17
N ALA A 20 1.23 -55.54 -13.83
CA ALA A 20 1.97 -56.07 -12.66
C ALA A 20 3.14 -57.00 -13.02
N VAL A 21 4.31 -56.81 -12.37
CA VAL A 21 5.32 -57.87 -12.05
C VAL A 21 6.09 -57.47 -10.77
N VAL A 22 6.41 -58.48 -9.94
CA VAL A 22 6.80 -58.41 -8.52
C VAL A 22 8.32 -58.45 -8.30
N VAL A 23 8.85 -57.61 -7.38
CA VAL A 23 10.02 -57.92 -6.51
C VAL A 23 9.85 -57.25 -5.13
N VAL A 24 10.03 -58.04 -4.07
CA VAL A 24 10.04 -57.66 -2.64
C VAL A 24 11.49 -57.39 -2.21
N ALA A 25 11.75 -56.38 -1.38
CA ALA A 25 13.07 -56.12 -0.81
C ALA A 25 13.02 -55.90 0.71
N CYS A 26 13.98 -56.53 1.39
CA CYS A 26 14.14 -56.71 2.83
C CYS A 26 14.55 -55.47 3.63
N SER A 27 14.18 -55.49 4.91
CA SER A 27 14.49 -54.54 5.99
C SER A 27 15.98 -54.52 6.39
N LYS A 28 16.60 -53.32 6.42
CA LYS A 28 17.86 -53.06 7.14
C LYS A 28 17.55 -52.39 8.48
N LYS A 29 18.33 -52.73 9.53
CA LYS A 29 18.29 -52.08 10.84
C LYS A 29 18.61 -50.58 10.69
N GLU A 30 17.69 -49.70 11.07
CA GLU A 30 17.89 -48.25 11.02
C GLU A 30 18.80 -47.77 12.17
N MET A 31 19.81 -46.97 11.83
CA MET A 31 20.60 -46.21 12.80
C MET A 31 19.98 -44.83 12.91
N VAL A 32 19.28 -44.57 14.01
CA VAL A 32 18.57 -43.31 14.28
C VAL A 32 19.24 -42.57 15.44
N PRO A 33 19.50 -41.25 15.32
CA PRO A 33 19.96 -40.41 16.41
C PRO A 33 18.76 -39.96 17.27
N TYR A 34 18.52 -40.68 18.37
CA TYR A 34 17.54 -40.29 19.39
C TYR A 34 18.12 -39.41 20.50
N GLY A 35 19.45 -39.30 20.57
CA GLY A 35 20.17 -38.60 21.63
C GLY A 35 19.75 -39.00 23.03
N ASP A 36 19.64 -38.00 23.90
CA ASP A 36 19.29 -38.15 25.31
C ASP A 36 17.79 -37.90 25.58
N LEU A 37 16.95 -37.95 24.53
CA LEU A 37 15.50 -37.83 24.68
C LEU A 37 14.96 -38.98 25.53
N ASN A 38 14.03 -38.68 26.44
CA ASN A 38 13.35 -39.68 27.24
C ASN A 38 12.24 -40.36 26.42
N LEU A 39 12.62 -41.36 25.62
CA LEU A 39 11.77 -41.95 24.59
C LEU A 39 10.45 -42.55 25.11
N ASP A 40 10.45 -43.11 26.32
CA ASP A 40 9.28 -43.75 26.93
C ASP A 40 8.38 -42.75 27.68
N GLU A 41 8.78 -41.48 27.77
CA GLU A 41 7.98 -40.44 28.41
C GLU A 41 6.70 -40.19 27.63
N THR A 42 5.58 -40.09 28.35
CA THR A 42 4.30 -39.70 27.76
C THR A 42 4.32 -38.19 27.52
N TYR A 43 4.24 -37.79 26.26
CA TYR A 43 4.14 -36.38 25.87
C TYR A 43 2.72 -35.84 26.09
N VAL A 44 1.70 -36.60 25.68
CA VAL A 44 0.29 -36.26 25.91
C VAL A 44 -0.54 -37.52 26.13
N GLU A 45 -1.58 -37.42 26.96
CA GLU A 45 -2.56 -38.46 27.22
C GLU A 45 -3.97 -37.87 27.23
N VAL A 46 -4.88 -38.44 26.43
CA VAL A 46 -6.30 -38.05 26.36
C VAL A 46 -7.14 -39.33 26.32
N ASP A 47 -8.11 -39.46 27.24
CA ASP A 47 -9.05 -40.60 27.31
C ASP A 47 -8.38 -41.99 27.22
N GLY A 48 -7.18 -42.12 27.80
CA GLY A 48 -6.41 -43.37 27.82
C GLY A 48 -5.56 -43.65 26.58
N TYR A 49 -5.68 -42.84 25.52
CA TYR A 49 -4.75 -42.83 24.39
C TYR A 49 -3.53 -41.98 24.75
N LYS A 50 -2.33 -42.50 24.48
CA LYS A 50 -1.06 -41.87 24.84
C LYS A 50 -0.19 -41.70 23.61
N VAL A 51 0.57 -40.60 23.57
CA VAL A 51 1.66 -40.41 22.62
C VAL A 51 2.95 -40.28 23.40
N THR A 52 3.92 -41.11 23.08
CA THR A 52 5.27 -41.07 23.66
C THR A 52 6.15 -40.04 22.95
N VAL A 53 7.19 -39.56 23.62
CA VAL A 53 8.21 -38.69 23.01
C VAL A 53 8.84 -39.37 21.79
N LYS A 54 9.01 -40.69 21.82
CA LYS A 54 9.50 -41.45 20.67
C LYS A 54 8.57 -41.35 19.46
N GLU A 55 7.28 -41.62 19.63
CA GLU A 55 6.28 -41.57 18.55
C GLU A 55 6.19 -40.16 17.96
N LEU A 56 6.20 -39.15 18.82
CA LEU A 56 6.20 -37.77 18.39
C LEU A 56 7.48 -37.43 17.59
N TYR A 57 8.67 -37.75 18.11
CA TYR A 57 9.92 -37.44 17.43
C TYR A 57 10.04 -38.16 16.08
N ASP A 58 9.58 -39.41 15.98
CA ASP A 58 9.55 -40.14 14.71
C ASP A 58 8.73 -39.41 13.62
N GLN A 59 7.64 -38.74 14.01
CA GLN A 59 6.85 -37.90 13.09
C GLN A 59 7.51 -36.53 12.85
N LEU A 60 8.02 -35.88 13.89
CA LEU A 60 8.69 -34.56 13.78
C LEU A 60 9.86 -34.60 12.80
N ARG A 61 10.62 -35.70 12.75
CA ARG A 61 11.75 -35.87 11.82
C ARG A 61 11.34 -35.74 10.34
N MET A 62 10.08 -36.00 9.98
CA MET A 62 9.60 -35.80 8.62
C MET A 62 9.46 -34.31 8.25
N GLN A 63 9.35 -33.42 9.25
CA GLN A 63 9.36 -31.97 9.09
C GLN A 63 10.74 -31.35 9.40
N GLY A 64 11.72 -32.18 9.75
CA GLY A 64 13.01 -31.76 10.29
C GLY A 64 13.92 -31.00 9.32
N ALA A 65 13.69 -31.10 8.01
CA ALA A 65 14.58 -30.51 7.00
C ALA A 65 14.68 -28.98 7.10
N GLN A 66 13.55 -28.28 7.22
CA GLN A 66 13.52 -26.83 7.30
C GLN A 66 14.11 -26.32 8.62
N THR A 67 13.74 -26.94 9.74
CA THR A 67 14.31 -26.60 11.06
C THR A 67 15.81 -26.87 11.11
N LEU A 68 16.26 -27.99 10.54
CA LEU A 68 17.69 -28.29 10.44
C LEU A 68 18.42 -27.27 9.58
N SER A 69 17.84 -26.83 8.45
CA SER A 69 18.42 -25.76 7.63
C SER A 69 18.66 -24.49 8.46
N GLY A 70 17.68 -24.05 9.26
CA GLY A 70 17.83 -22.89 10.13
C GLY A 70 18.86 -23.07 11.24
N LEU A 71 19.04 -24.29 11.76
CA LEU A 71 20.11 -24.60 12.71
C LEU A 71 21.49 -24.60 12.04
N ILE A 72 21.59 -25.10 10.80
CA ILE A 72 22.82 -25.02 10.00
C ILE A 72 23.18 -23.56 9.76
N ASP A 73 22.23 -22.73 9.33
CA ASP A 73 22.41 -21.29 9.16
C ASP A 73 22.98 -20.64 10.43
N ARG A 74 22.40 -20.94 11.60
CA ARG A 74 22.86 -20.40 12.88
C ARG A 74 24.29 -20.80 13.23
N VAL A 75 24.73 -22.00 12.83
CA VAL A 75 26.11 -22.46 12.99
C VAL A 75 27.05 -21.74 12.01
N LEU A 76 26.64 -21.60 10.75
CA LEU A 76 27.45 -20.94 9.71
C LEU A 76 27.67 -19.45 9.98
N PHE A 77 26.67 -18.77 10.56
CA PHE A 77 26.69 -17.34 10.85
C PHE A 77 26.82 -17.03 12.36
N GLU A 78 27.39 -17.94 13.16
CA GLU A 78 27.49 -17.79 14.62
C GLU A 78 28.25 -16.50 15.02
N SER A 79 29.34 -16.19 14.32
CA SER A 79 30.14 -14.97 14.55
C SER A 79 29.32 -13.70 14.30
N GLU A 80 28.57 -13.66 13.21
CA GLU A 80 27.77 -12.51 12.80
C GLU A 80 26.54 -12.34 13.68
N LEU A 81 25.94 -13.44 14.13
CA LEU A 81 24.90 -13.41 15.16
C LEU A 81 25.39 -12.74 16.45
N ALA A 82 26.62 -13.03 16.89
CA ALA A 82 27.19 -12.38 18.07
C ALA A 82 27.39 -10.87 17.86
N VAL A 83 27.85 -10.46 16.68
CA VAL A 83 28.02 -9.05 16.32
C VAL A 83 26.68 -8.31 16.31
N VAL A 84 25.67 -8.85 15.60
CA VAL A 84 24.34 -8.23 15.51
C VAL A 84 23.66 -8.13 16.88
N ARG A 85 23.74 -9.18 17.70
CA ARG A 85 23.19 -9.14 19.07
C ARG A 85 23.85 -8.06 19.92
N ALA A 86 25.17 -7.93 19.84
CA ALA A 86 25.89 -6.87 20.55
C ALA A 86 25.51 -5.47 20.03
N ALA A 87 25.35 -5.30 18.72
CA ALA A 87 24.92 -4.04 18.12
C ALA A 87 23.52 -3.63 18.60
N LEU A 88 22.56 -4.56 18.60
CA LEU A 88 21.20 -4.32 19.12
C LEU A 88 21.21 -3.97 20.61
N GLN A 89 22.01 -4.66 21.43
CA GLN A 89 22.16 -4.36 22.86
C GLN A 89 22.80 -2.99 23.13
N ASN A 90 23.70 -2.55 22.26
CA ASN A 90 24.39 -1.26 22.36
C ASN A 90 23.64 -0.10 21.69
N ASN A 91 22.41 -0.33 21.21
CA ASN A 91 21.59 0.66 20.49
C ASN A 91 22.28 1.21 19.23
N ASP A 92 22.95 0.36 18.47
CA ASP A 92 23.44 0.74 17.14
C ASP A 92 22.27 1.17 16.24
N GLU A 93 22.31 2.41 15.76
CA GLU A 93 21.20 3.03 15.02
C GLU A 93 20.96 2.33 13.68
N ASP A 94 22.02 1.93 12.97
CA ASP A 94 21.91 1.31 11.65
C ASP A 94 21.29 -0.09 11.75
N VAL A 95 21.73 -0.90 12.70
CA VAL A 95 21.19 -2.25 12.90
C VAL A 95 19.77 -2.20 13.47
N ALA A 96 19.48 -1.27 14.39
CA ALA A 96 18.13 -1.07 14.92
C ALA A 96 17.16 -0.62 13.81
N LYS A 97 17.55 0.34 12.98
CA LYS A 97 16.74 0.80 11.85
C LYS A 97 16.46 -0.33 10.86
N GLN A 98 17.45 -1.16 10.54
CA GLN A 98 17.25 -2.31 9.66
C GLN A 98 16.26 -3.33 10.25
N LEU A 99 16.32 -3.59 11.56
CA LEU A 99 15.33 -4.43 12.23
C LEU A 99 13.94 -3.80 12.10
N ASP A 100 13.82 -2.50 12.33
CA ASP A 100 12.54 -1.80 12.27
C ASP A 100 11.95 -1.83 10.85
N GLU A 101 12.76 -1.60 9.81
CA GLU A 101 12.35 -1.70 8.42
C GLU A 101 11.88 -3.13 8.05
N MET A 102 12.58 -4.17 8.52
CA MET A 102 12.21 -5.57 8.27
C MET A 102 10.90 -5.95 8.97
N VAL A 103 10.71 -5.52 10.21
CA VAL A 103 9.49 -5.78 10.99
C VAL A 103 8.32 -5.00 10.39
N ASN A 104 8.48 -3.71 10.11
CA ASN A 104 7.44 -2.88 9.50
C ASN A 104 7.01 -3.44 8.13
N SER A 105 7.97 -3.83 7.29
CA SER A 105 7.65 -4.46 6.01
C SER A 105 6.87 -5.76 6.17
N ALA A 106 7.15 -6.55 7.22
CA ALA A 106 6.47 -7.81 7.47
C ALA A 106 5.05 -7.63 8.05
N ILE A 107 4.82 -6.64 8.92
CA ILE A 107 3.52 -6.37 9.54
C ILE A 107 2.66 -5.50 8.61
N PHE A 108 3.21 -4.39 8.15
CA PHE A 108 2.46 -3.33 7.48
C PHE A 108 2.55 -3.38 5.95
N GLY A 109 3.56 -4.06 5.39
CA GLY A 109 3.80 -4.16 3.95
C GLY A 109 4.62 -3.00 3.37
N THR A 110 5.08 -2.08 4.23
CA THR A 110 5.96 -0.96 3.89
C THR A 110 6.86 -0.66 5.08
N SER A 111 8.02 -0.06 4.83
CA SER A 111 8.91 0.52 5.84
C SER A 111 8.99 2.05 5.74
N ASP A 112 8.26 2.65 4.80
CA ASP A 112 8.21 4.09 4.59
C ASP A 112 7.44 4.78 5.72
N GLN A 113 8.07 5.74 6.38
CA GLN A 113 7.54 6.36 7.59
C GLN A 113 6.33 7.26 7.33
N GLU A 114 6.23 7.91 6.17
CA GLU A 114 5.03 8.68 5.80
C GLU A 114 3.85 7.71 5.64
N SER A 115 4.04 6.67 4.84
CA SER A 115 3.02 5.64 4.59
C SER A 115 2.57 4.90 5.85
N LEU A 116 3.47 4.71 6.83
CA LEU A 116 3.14 4.07 8.11
C LEU A 116 2.28 4.99 8.99
N LYS A 117 2.57 6.30 9.02
CA LYS A 117 1.81 7.29 9.79
C LYS A 117 0.39 7.48 9.28
N ASP A 118 0.14 7.17 8.01
CA ASP A 118 -1.19 7.21 7.39
C ASP A 118 -2.08 6.00 7.77
N LEU A 119 -1.57 5.03 8.54
CA LEU A 119 -2.35 3.87 8.96
C LEU A 119 -3.33 4.23 10.08
N THR A 120 -4.60 3.83 9.91
CA THR A 120 -5.62 3.93 10.96
C THR A 120 -5.33 2.98 12.14
N PRO A 121 -5.79 3.29 13.36
CA PRO A 121 -5.64 2.40 14.53
C PRO A 121 -6.14 0.98 14.26
N THR A 122 -7.29 0.81 13.62
CA THR A 122 -7.83 -0.50 13.25
C THR A 122 -6.91 -1.25 12.30
N ASN A 123 -6.33 -0.57 11.30
CA ASN A 123 -5.36 -1.17 10.39
C ASN A 123 -4.13 -1.68 11.13
N ILE A 124 -3.65 -0.92 12.11
CA ILE A 124 -2.52 -1.28 12.96
C ILE A 124 -2.87 -2.54 13.77
N GLU A 125 -3.94 -2.51 14.56
CA GLU A 125 -4.38 -3.63 15.40
C GLU A 125 -4.57 -4.91 14.60
N MET A 126 -5.28 -4.82 13.47
CA MET A 126 -5.58 -5.96 12.61
C MET A 126 -4.32 -6.59 11.99
N LYS A 127 -3.38 -5.77 11.50
CA LYS A 127 -2.13 -6.25 10.90
C LYS A 127 -1.21 -6.86 11.96
N ILE A 128 -1.15 -6.26 13.15
CA ILE A 128 -0.45 -6.81 14.30
C ILE A 128 -1.05 -8.16 14.69
N ALA A 129 -2.38 -8.27 14.82
CA ALA A 129 -3.05 -9.53 15.18
C ALA A 129 -2.74 -10.64 14.17
N ALA A 130 -2.86 -10.36 12.87
CA ALA A 130 -2.54 -11.31 11.82
C ALA A 130 -1.07 -11.78 11.86
N TYR A 131 -0.16 -10.84 12.14
CA TYR A 131 1.26 -11.14 12.27
C TYR A 131 1.56 -11.96 13.52
N VAL A 132 0.98 -11.61 14.67
CA VAL A 132 1.12 -12.35 15.93
C VAL A 132 0.58 -13.76 15.82
N ASP A 133 -0.56 -13.96 15.15
CA ASP A 133 -1.08 -15.29 14.85
C ASP A 133 -0.10 -16.09 13.96
N SER A 134 0.55 -15.44 13.00
CA SER A 134 1.59 -16.10 12.19
C SER A 134 2.81 -16.51 13.01
N LEU A 135 3.21 -15.71 14.00
CA LEU A 135 4.29 -16.06 14.93
C LEU A 135 3.89 -17.20 15.85
N TYR A 136 2.65 -17.23 16.32
CA TYR A 136 2.13 -18.31 17.14
C TYR A 136 2.14 -19.67 16.40
N LEU A 137 1.90 -19.66 15.08
CA LEU A 137 2.04 -20.87 14.26
C LEU A 137 3.49 -21.38 14.17
N LEU A 138 4.48 -20.54 14.46
CA LEU A 138 5.90 -20.92 14.50
C LEU A 138 6.34 -21.32 15.91
N ASP A 139 5.74 -20.72 16.95
CA ASP A 139 5.99 -21.01 18.36
C ASP A 139 4.67 -21.02 19.14
N ASN A 140 4.11 -22.22 19.37
CA ASN A 140 2.85 -22.38 20.09
C ASN A 140 2.96 -21.97 21.58
N GLY A 141 4.17 -21.72 22.09
CA GLY A 141 4.40 -21.20 23.44
C GLY A 141 4.30 -19.67 23.55
N LEU A 142 4.05 -18.97 22.43
CA LEU A 142 3.98 -17.52 22.40
C LEU A 142 2.75 -16.97 23.13
N ASP A 143 2.98 -16.02 24.06
CA ASP A 143 1.90 -15.20 24.60
C ASP A 143 1.48 -14.15 23.55
N ARG A 144 0.45 -14.49 22.78
CA ARG A 144 -0.06 -13.63 21.71
C ARG A 144 -0.49 -12.25 22.21
N GLN A 145 -1.14 -12.17 23.36
CA GLN A 145 -1.65 -10.89 23.86
C GLN A 145 -0.50 -9.97 24.23
N SER A 146 0.47 -10.46 25.01
CA SER A 146 1.64 -9.66 25.39
C SER A 146 2.44 -9.15 24.20
N VAL A 147 2.54 -9.93 23.12
CA VAL A 147 3.24 -9.49 21.90
C VAL A 147 2.39 -8.49 21.12
N ALA A 148 1.08 -8.71 20.98
CA ALA A 148 0.19 -7.77 20.31
C ALA A 148 0.19 -6.39 21.00
N ASP A 149 0.14 -6.38 22.33
CA ASP A 149 0.20 -5.15 23.14
C ASP A 149 1.51 -4.42 22.90
N ALA A 150 2.65 -5.12 23.01
CA ALA A 150 3.98 -4.51 22.80
C ALA A 150 4.17 -3.92 21.40
N LEU A 151 3.62 -4.57 20.35
CA LEU A 151 3.68 -4.05 18.99
C LEU A 151 2.75 -2.85 18.78
N THR A 152 1.59 -2.84 19.45
CA THR A 152 0.64 -1.73 19.39
C THR A 152 1.20 -0.50 20.07
N ASP A 153 1.83 -0.68 21.24
CA ASP A 153 2.54 0.39 21.94
C ASP A 153 3.65 1.01 21.08
N ILE A 154 4.44 0.18 20.38
CA ILE A 154 5.47 0.66 19.45
C ILE A 154 4.87 1.42 18.26
N ALA A 155 3.80 0.90 17.66
CA ALA A 155 3.17 1.51 16.49
C ALA A 155 2.48 2.85 16.83
N THR A 156 2.06 3.04 18.08
CA THR A 156 1.32 4.22 18.55
C THR A 156 2.14 5.16 19.42
N ASP A 157 3.45 4.91 19.57
CA ASP A 157 4.36 5.79 20.31
C ASP A 157 4.35 7.21 19.72
N ILE A 158 4.24 8.22 20.58
CA ILE A 158 4.09 9.63 20.17
C ILE A 158 5.40 10.18 19.59
N ASP A 159 6.54 9.75 20.14
CA ASP A 159 7.85 10.32 19.80
C ASP A 159 8.50 9.55 18.64
N ASN A 160 8.37 8.22 18.62
CA ASN A 160 9.04 7.36 17.64
C ASN A 160 8.13 6.19 17.20
N PRO A 161 7.00 6.45 16.53
CA PRO A 161 6.09 5.40 16.10
C PRO A 161 6.78 4.44 15.12
N PHE A 162 6.40 3.16 15.18
CA PHE A 162 6.91 2.11 14.30
C PHE A 162 8.43 1.88 14.38
N SER A 163 9.03 2.12 15.55
CA SER A 163 10.48 1.96 15.76
C SER A 163 10.80 1.28 17.10
N ASN A 164 12.04 0.86 17.28
CA ASN A 164 12.53 0.19 18.50
C ASN A 164 12.00 -1.24 18.73
N TYR A 165 11.75 -2.01 17.67
CA TYR A 165 11.35 -3.42 17.80
C TYR A 165 12.42 -4.31 18.44
N LYS A 166 13.65 -3.82 18.58
CA LYS A 166 14.73 -4.46 19.37
C LYS A 166 14.34 -4.76 20.81
N ASN A 167 13.35 -4.05 21.35
CA ASN A 167 12.84 -4.24 22.71
C ASN A 167 11.86 -5.43 22.84
N VAL A 168 11.50 -6.07 21.73
CA VAL A 168 10.58 -7.22 21.69
C VAL A 168 11.41 -8.49 21.43
N PRO A 169 11.74 -9.31 22.46
CA PRO A 169 12.71 -10.40 22.33
C PRO A 169 12.32 -11.46 21.29
N VAL A 170 11.03 -11.73 21.11
CA VAL A 170 10.56 -12.67 20.09
C VAL A 170 10.89 -12.19 18.68
N LEU A 171 10.81 -10.88 18.41
CA LEU A 171 11.18 -10.32 17.11
C LEU A 171 12.68 -10.36 16.90
N VAL A 172 13.47 -10.02 17.92
CA VAL A 172 14.94 -10.15 17.83
C VAL A 172 15.31 -11.58 17.47
N LYS A 173 14.77 -12.58 18.16
CA LYS A 173 15.02 -14.00 17.87
C LYS A 173 14.59 -14.43 16.46
N GLN A 174 13.49 -13.85 15.96
CA GLN A 174 12.94 -14.13 14.64
C GLN A 174 13.80 -13.56 13.51
N TYR A 175 14.36 -12.35 13.69
CA TYR A 175 15.06 -11.62 12.63
C TYR A 175 16.59 -11.59 12.76
N GLU A 176 17.17 -11.95 13.91
CA GLU A 176 18.63 -11.89 14.13
C GLU A 176 19.43 -12.66 13.09
N LEU A 177 18.93 -13.79 12.60
CA LEU A 177 19.63 -14.56 11.57
C LEU A 177 19.63 -13.84 10.22
N ARG A 178 18.51 -13.23 9.83
CA ARG A 178 18.44 -12.43 8.60
C ARG A 178 19.32 -11.19 8.70
N LEU A 179 19.37 -10.55 9.87
CA LEU A 179 20.28 -9.44 10.14
C LEU A 179 21.74 -9.89 10.08
N ALA A 180 22.09 -11.06 10.62
CA ALA A 180 23.44 -11.62 10.57
C ALA A 180 23.88 -11.95 9.13
N GLN A 181 23.01 -12.60 8.34
CA GLN A 181 23.24 -12.88 6.92
C GLN A 181 23.42 -11.57 6.12
N ARG A 182 22.57 -10.58 6.38
CA ARG A 182 22.66 -9.25 5.77
C ARG A 182 23.94 -8.53 6.17
N HIS A 183 24.35 -8.59 7.43
CA HIS A 183 25.60 -8.02 7.93
C HIS A 183 26.81 -8.67 7.24
N HIS A 184 26.84 -10.00 7.18
CA HIS A 184 27.88 -10.74 6.45
C HIS A 184 27.98 -10.29 4.99
N ALA A 185 26.85 -10.24 4.28
CA ALA A 185 26.79 -9.75 2.92
C ALA A 185 27.22 -8.28 2.79
N SER A 186 26.91 -7.44 3.77
CA SER A 186 27.35 -6.04 3.80
C SER A 186 28.88 -5.93 3.91
N GLU A 187 29.51 -6.74 4.76
CA GLU A 187 30.97 -6.78 4.90
C GLU A 187 31.63 -7.31 3.62
N GLN A 188 31.07 -8.36 3.02
CA GLN A 188 31.54 -8.85 1.73
C GLN A 188 31.39 -7.81 0.62
N LEU A 189 30.27 -7.07 0.60
CA LEU A 189 30.04 -6.02 -0.39
C LEU A 189 31.09 -4.91 -0.29
N LYS A 190 31.53 -4.54 0.93
CA LYS A 190 32.63 -3.55 1.11
C LYS A 190 33.93 -3.99 0.44
N LEU A 191 34.18 -5.30 0.33
CA LEU A 191 35.32 -5.85 -0.40
C LEU A 191 35.03 -5.88 -1.91
N ASP A 192 33.89 -6.45 -2.29
CA ASP A 192 33.50 -6.66 -3.69
C ASP A 192 33.39 -5.36 -4.50
N VAL A 193 32.96 -4.25 -3.89
CA VAL A 193 32.87 -2.94 -4.59
C VAL A 193 34.23 -2.36 -4.97
N ASN A 194 35.31 -2.88 -4.39
CA ASN A 194 36.69 -2.47 -4.62
C ASN A 194 37.53 -3.51 -5.39
N ASP A 195 36.94 -4.66 -5.73
CA ASP A 195 37.60 -5.73 -6.48
C ASP A 195 37.24 -5.65 -7.98
N GLU A 196 38.24 -5.40 -8.83
CA GLU A 196 38.05 -5.25 -10.29
C GLU A 196 37.47 -6.51 -10.96
N ASP A 197 37.69 -7.69 -10.39
CA ASP A 197 37.15 -8.96 -10.91
C ASP A 197 35.69 -9.21 -10.46
N SER A 198 35.19 -8.40 -9.52
CA SER A 198 33.83 -8.53 -9.01
C SER A 198 32.80 -7.87 -9.91
N SER A 199 31.66 -8.54 -10.11
CA SER A 199 30.48 -7.94 -10.76
C SER A 199 29.96 -6.67 -10.05
N GLN A 200 30.23 -6.55 -8.75
CA GLN A 200 29.80 -5.42 -7.92
C GLN A 200 30.80 -4.25 -7.92
N TYR A 201 31.95 -4.39 -8.60
CA TYR A 201 32.96 -3.34 -8.66
C TYR A 201 32.36 -1.99 -9.05
N ILE A 202 32.62 -0.96 -8.23
CA ILE A 202 32.14 0.40 -8.46
C ILE A 202 33.17 1.14 -9.31
N THR A 203 32.91 1.20 -10.61
CA THR A 203 33.66 2.02 -11.56
C THR A 203 33.20 3.48 -11.54
N ASP A 204 34.08 4.39 -11.96
CA ASP A 204 33.73 5.81 -12.16
C ASP A 204 32.54 5.97 -13.11
N THR A 205 32.44 5.16 -14.18
CA THR A 205 31.28 5.15 -15.08
C THR A 205 29.97 4.82 -14.34
N LYS A 206 29.98 3.86 -13.40
CA LYS A 206 28.79 3.51 -12.61
C LYS A 206 28.41 4.66 -11.67
N LEU A 207 29.38 5.27 -11.00
CA LEU A 207 29.15 6.44 -10.13
C LEU A 207 28.62 7.63 -10.92
N VAL A 208 29.18 7.90 -12.09
CA VAL A 208 28.71 8.95 -13.01
C VAL A 208 27.26 8.71 -13.40
N ASN A 209 26.90 7.48 -13.78
CA ASN A 209 25.52 7.15 -14.14
C ASN A 209 24.58 7.31 -12.95
N TYR A 210 24.99 6.89 -11.75
CA TYR A 210 24.22 7.08 -10.54
C TYR A 210 24.04 8.57 -10.21
N TYR A 211 25.09 9.39 -10.33
CA TYR A 211 25.01 10.85 -10.21
C TYR A 211 24.03 11.45 -11.23
N LYS A 212 24.19 11.12 -12.52
CA LYS A 212 23.32 11.64 -13.60
C LYS A 212 21.85 11.31 -13.37
N ASN A 213 21.56 10.11 -12.86
CA ASN A 213 20.20 9.65 -12.65
C ASN A 213 19.57 10.16 -11.36
N ASN A 214 20.34 10.52 -10.34
CA ASN A 214 19.80 10.83 -9.01
C ASN A 214 20.10 12.24 -8.51
N TYR A 215 21.08 12.94 -9.08
CA TYR A 215 21.58 14.23 -8.59
C TYR A 215 21.67 15.29 -9.70
N GLN A 216 22.08 14.92 -10.92
CA GLN A 216 22.27 15.90 -11.99
C GLN A 216 20.98 16.64 -12.31
N ASN A 217 21.05 17.98 -12.33
CA ASN A 217 19.93 18.88 -12.58
C ASN A 217 18.75 18.70 -11.60
N ARG A 218 19.01 18.17 -10.40
CA ARG A 218 18.03 18.01 -9.31
C ARG A 218 18.42 18.84 -8.09
N HIS A 219 18.58 20.14 -8.28
CA HIS A 219 18.83 21.12 -7.22
C HIS A 219 17.51 21.76 -6.78
N ASP A 220 17.44 22.26 -5.55
CA ASP A 220 16.26 22.97 -5.07
C ASP A 220 16.04 24.26 -5.86
N LEU A 221 14.78 24.65 -6.04
CA LEU A 221 14.41 25.84 -6.79
C LEU A 221 13.56 26.77 -5.95
N ASP A 222 13.83 28.07 -6.06
CA ASP A 222 12.93 29.10 -5.55
C ASP A 222 11.91 29.44 -6.61
N VAL A 223 10.68 29.01 -6.36
CA VAL A 223 9.58 29.14 -7.30
C VAL A 223 8.34 29.68 -6.60
N PHE A 224 7.49 30.29 -7.41
CA PHE A 224 6.14 30.67 -7.05
C PHE A 224 5.19 30.20 -8.14
N PHE A 225 4.05 29.65 -7.75
CA PHE A 225 3.03 29.27 -8.72
C PHE A 225 1.64 29.49 -8.18
N VAL A 226 0.73 29.85 -9.09
CA VAL A 226 -0.70 29.96 -8.81
C VAL A 226 -1.41 28.92 -9.64
N ARG A 227 -2.24 28.10 -8.98
CA ARG A 227 -3.10 27.14 -9.64
C ARG A 227 -4.51 27.70 -9.81
N PHE A 228 -5.03 27.55 -11.02
CA PHE A 228 -6.40 27.80 -11.38
C PHE A 228 -7.10 26.49 -11.76
N LEU A 229 -8.35 26.34 -11.38
CA LEU A 229 -9.18 25.15 -11.61
C LEU A 229 -9.40 24.89 -13.10
N ASN A 230 -9.48 25.97 -13.89
CA ASN A 230 -9.64 25.91 -15.33
C ASN A 230 -9.21 27.19 -16.04
N ALA A 231 -9.19 27.16 -17.37
CA ALA A 231 -8.83 28.30 -18.20
C ALA A 231 -9.78 29.50 -18.06
N ASN A 232 -11.06 29.27 -17.75
CA ASN A 232 -12.02 30.36 -17.54
C ASN A 232 -11.69 31.11 -16.25
N GLU A 233 -11.34 30.41 -15.17
CA GLU A 233 -10.90 31.01 -13.91
C GLU A 233 -9.61 31.82 -14.09
N ALA A 234 -8.60 31.26 -14.76
CA ALA A 234 -7.35 31.98 -15.04
C ALA A 234 -7.57 33.26 -15.86
N ASN A 235 -8.47 33.21 -16.85
CA ASN A 235 -8.84 34.38 -17.64
C ASN A 235 -9.65 35.40 -16.83
N ALA A 236 -10.51 34.93 -15.93
CA ALA A 236 -11.27 35.79 -15.02
C ALA A 236 -10.34 36.49 -14.02
N ALA A 237 -9.32 35.82 -13.50
CA ALA A 237 -8.30 36.42 -12.64
C ALA A 237 -7.56 37.55 -13.37
N LEU A 238 -7.07 37.30 -14.59
CA LEU A 238 -6.44 38.33 -15.42
C LEU A 238 -7.36 39.53 -15.68
N ARG A 239 -8.66 39.27 -15.90
CA ARG A 239 -9.67 40.32 -16.06
C ARG A 239 -9.87 41.16 -14.80
N VAL A 240 -9.90 40.55 -13.61
CA VAL A 240 -10.03 41.29 -12.34
C VAL A 240 -8.95 42.36 -12.21
N PHE A 241 -7.74 42.06 -12.68
CA PHE A 241 -6.61 43.00 -12.67
C PHE A 241 -6.46 43.83 -13.95
N SER A 242 -7.39 43.75 -14.90
CA SER A 242 -7.31 44.48 -16.18
C SER A 242 -6.00 44.21 -16.94
N VAL A 243 -5.59 42.94 -16.97
CA VAL A 243 -4.35 42.48 -17.63
C VAL A 243 -4.68 41.52 -18.76
N LYS A 244 -4.04 41.65 -19.93
CA LYS A 244 -4.12 40.67 -21.02
C LYS A 244 -2.76 40.19 -21.48
N ALA A 245 -2.68 38.91 -21.83
CA ALA A 245 -1.50 38.34 -22.48
C ALA A 245 -1.57 38.52 -24.01
N ASN A 246 -0.44 38.84 -24.64
CA ASN A 246 -0.30 38.74 -26.10
C ASN A 246 0.06 37.31 -26.55
N SER A 247 0.20 37.08 -27.86
CA SER A 247 0.57 35.77 -28.42
C SER A 247 1.98 35.29 -28.04
N ALA A 248 2.88 36.20 -27.65
CA ALA A 248 4.20 35.87 -27.13
C ALA A 248 4.19 35.58 -25.62
N GLY A 249 3.04 35.67 -24.96
CA GLY A 249 2.90 35.47 -23.51
C GLY A 249 3.46 36.61 -22.67
N ASN A 250 3.53 37.85 -23.20
CA ASN A 250 3.79 39.06 -22.40
C ASN A 250 2.46 39.59 -21.85
N TYR A 251 2.46 40.02 -20.60
CA TYR A 251 1.29 40.61 -19.95
C TYR A 251 1.27 42.12 -20.12
N TYR A 252 0.10 42.68 -20.43
CA TYR A 252 -0.11 44.11 -20.63
C TYR A 252 -1.26 44.59 -19.74
N LYS A 253 -1.06 45.75 -19.11
CA LYS A 253 -2.15 46.49 -18.47
C LYS A 253 -3.01 47.13 -19.54
N ILE A 254 -4.28 46.75 -19.58
CA ILE A 254 -5.28 47.29 -20.51
C ILE A 254 -6.19 48.31 -19.80
N PRO A 255 -7.01 49.07 -20.52
CA PRO A 255 -8.00 49.98 -19.93
C PRO A 255 -8.91 49.28 -18.91
N ASP A 256 -8.92 49.78 -17.69
CA ASP A 256 -9.96 49.49 -16.69
C ASP A 256 -11.06 50.53 -16.85
N LEU A 257 -12.30 50.06 -17.02
CA LEU A 257 -13.48 50.92 -17.23
C LEU A 257 -14.44 50.90 -16.03
N ARG A 258 -14.08 50.17 -14.97
CA ARG A 258 -14.94 49.94 -13.81
C ARG A 258 -14.78 51.00 -12.71
N ALA A 259 -13.71 51.81 -12.74
CA ALA A 259 -13.53 52.84 -11.71
C ALA A 259 -14.41 54.08 -11.97
N THR A 260 -14.70 54.84 -10.91
CA THR A 260 -15.52 56.06 -10.96
C THR A 260 -14.70 57.36 -11.09
N SER A 261 -13.36 57.28 -11.14
CA SER A 261 -12.47 58.45 -11.10
C SER A 261 -11.99 58.88 -12.49
N THR A 262 -11.57 60.15 -12.60
CA THR A 262 -10.89 60.71 -13.78
C THR A 262 -9.59 59.98 -14.14
N ASP A 263 -9.07 59.16 -13.23
CA ASP A 263 -7.82 58.43 -13.39
C ASP A 263 -8.01 56.95 -13.78
N GLY A 264 -9.24 56.41 -13.87
CA GLY A 264 -9.41 54.96 -14.10
C GLY A 264 -10.77 54.46 -14.58
N GLY A 265 -11.68 55.33 -15.03
CA GLY A 265 -13.01 54.95 -15.52
C GLY A 265 -13.24 55.25 -17.00
N ILE A 266 -14.46 54.98 -17.50
CA ILE A 266 -14.86 55.31 -18.89
C ILE A 266 -14.53 56.76 -19.26
N ASP A 267 -14.64 57.70 -18.31
CA ASP A 267 -14.31 59.12 -18.54
C ASP A 267 -12.86 59.37 -18.97
N ARG A 268 -11.91 58.53 -18.56
CA ARG A 268 -10.50 58.58 -19.00
C ARG A 268 -10.33 58.07 -20.43
N TRP A 269 -11.20 57.18 -20.86
CA TRP A 269 -11.04 56.39 -22.09
C TRP A 269 -12.04 56.77 -23.19
N LYS A 270 -13.01 57.65 -22.92
CA LYS A 270 -14.04 58.09 -23.87
C LYS A 270 -13.50 58.84 -25.09
N ASP A 271 -12.29 59.37 -25.02
CA ASP A 271 -11.62 60.04 -26.14
C ASP A 271 -10.62 59.11 -26.87
N VAL A 272 -10.51 57.84 -26.45
CA VAL A 272 -9.63 56.84 -27.06
C VAL A 272 -10.44 56.00 -28.05
N SER A 273 -10.26 56.29 -29.34
CA SER A 273 -11.06 55.69 -30.44
C SER A 273 -11.10 54.16 -30.42
N GLU A 274 -10.01 53.54 -29.98
CA GLU A 274 -9.85 52.10 -29.89
C GLU A 274 -10.70 51.48 -28.78
N VAL A 275 -10.92 52.20 -27.67
CA VAL A 275 -11.81 51.79 -26.58
C VAL A 275 -13.26 52.02 -26.98
N THR A 276 -13.58 53.21 -27.49
CA THR A 276 -14.95 53.56 -27.90
C THR A 276 -15.48 52.66 -29.01
N THR A 277 -14.64 52.29 -29.98
CA THR A 277 -15.02 51.34 -31.06
C THR A 277 -15.46 49.98 -30.49
N VAL A 278 -14.79 49.48 -29.45
CA VAL A 278 -15.17 48.20 -28.83
C VAL A 278 -16.50 48.35 -28.08
N LEU A 279 -16.69 49.44 -27.35
CA LEU A 279 -17.93 49.73 -26.62
C LEU A 279 -19.13 49.89 -27.58
N ASP A 280 -18.95 50.64 -28.67
CA ASP A 280 -19.97 50.82 -29.72
C ASP A 280 -20.36 49.50 -30.37
N ASN A 281 -19.38 48.67 -30.75
CA ASN A 281 -19.63 47.35 -31.34
C ASN A 281 -20.38 46.41 -30.41
N LEU A 282 -20.17 46.55 -29.09
CA LEU A 282 -20.87 45.77 -28.06
C LEU A 282 -22.20 46.40 -27.63
N ASN A 283 -22.55 47.57 -28.17
CA ASN A 283 -23.71 48.37 -27.77
C ASN A 283 -23.75 48.60 -26.25
N ILE A 284 -22.60 48.96 -25.67
CA ILE A 284 -22.44 49.29 -24.25
C ILE A 284 -22.45 50.82 -24.13
N ALA A 285 -23.33 51.34 -23.28
CA ALA A 285 -23.40 52.78 -23.00
C ALA A 285 -22.14 53.26 -22.26
N TYR A 286 -21.76 54.52 -22.47
CA TYR A 286 -20.60 55.16 -21.86
C TYR A 286 -20.86 55.62 -20.41
N ASP A 287 -21.62 54.82 -19.65
CA ASP A 287 -22.04 55.15 -18.29
C ASP A 287 -21.00 54.65 -17.27
N ALA A 288 -20.46 55.54 -16.44
CA ALA A 288 -19.49 55.20 -15.39
C ALA A 288 -20.18 54.96 -14.03
N PRO A 289 -19.75 53.96 -13.24
CA PRO A 289 -18.80 52.89 -13.56
C PRO A 289 -19.44 51.77 -14.37
N LEU A 290 -18.65 51.09 -15.21
CA LEU A 290 -19.14 49.95 -15.96
C LEU A 290 -19.42 48.75 -15.03
N SER A 291 -20.54 48.05 -15.23
CA SER A 291 -20.82 46.80 -14.50
C SER A 291 -19.79 45.72 -14.84
N GLU A 292 -19.53 44.80 -13.91
CA GLU A 292 -18.59 43.67 -14.12
C GLU A 292 -18.94 42.83 -15.36
N GLU A 293 -20.23 42.63 -15.63
CA GLU A 293 -20.70 41.92 -16.82
C GLU A 293 -20.36 42.67 -18.12
N ASN A 294 -20.63 43.98 -18.18
CA ASN A 294 -20.27 44.78 -19.35
C ASN A 294 -18.76 44.92 -19.49
N TYR A 295 -18.02 44.97 -18.38
CA TYR A 295 -16.56 44.95 -18.42
C TYR A 295 -16.03 43.61 -18.90
N ALA A 296 -16.62 42.48 -18.53
CA ALA A 296 -16.24 41.17 -19.05
C ALA A 296 -16.45 41.05 -20.55
N ARG A 297 -17.53 41.63 -21.09
CA ARG A 297 -17.77 41.74 -22.54
C ARG A 297 -16.73 42.61 -23.22
N PHE A 298 -16.48 43.81 -22.68
CA PHE A 298 -15.43 44.71 -23.17
C PHE A 298 -14.06 44.03 -23.17
N TYR A 299 -13.64 43.49 -22.03
CA TYR A 299 -12.39 42.78 -21.83
C TYR A 299 -12.25 41.70 -22.90
N SER A 300 -13.26 40.84 -23.09
CA SER A 300 -13.22 39.75 -24.05
C SER A 300 -12.99 40.22 -25.49
N SER A 301 -13.61 41.34 -25.89
CA SER A 301 -13.47 41.92 -27.24
C SER A 301 -12.25 42.81 -27.44
N TYR A 302 -11.64 43.34 -26.38
CA TYR A 302 -10.46 44.20 -26.47
C TYR A 302 -9.21 43.40 -26.87
N THR A 303 -8.39 43.94 -27.77
CA THR A 303 -7.13 43.30 -28.20
C THR A 303 -5.96 44.18 -27.80
N VAL A 304 -4.92 43.56 -27.23
CA VAL A 304 -3.68 44.23 -26.81
C VAL A 304 -3.10 45.07 -27.95
N ARG A 305 -2.74 46.32 -27.65
CA ARG A 305 -2.20 47.30 -28.58
C ARG A 305 -0.75 47.63 -28.23
N THR A 306 0.16 47.35 -29.15
CA THR A 306 1.61 47.58 -28.99
C THR A 306 2.18 48.56 -30.03
N ASN A 307 1.33 49.20 -30.83
CA ASN A 307 1.75 50.06 -31.95
C ASN A 307 1.91 51.52 -31.56
N THR A 308 2.99 52.14 -32.04
CA THR A 308 3.45 53.50 -31.71
C THR A 308 3.18 54.53 -32.82
N SER A 309 2.13 54.32 -33.63
CA SER A 309 1.74 55.34 -34.63
C SER A 309 1.31 56.63 -33.91
N SER A 310 1.82 57.78 -34.34
CA SER A 310 1.54 59.07 -33.70
C SER A 310 0.04 59.33 -33.58
N GLY A 311 -0.49 59.27 -32.34
CA GLY A 311 -1.90 59.52 -32.02
C GLY A 311 -2.73 58.29 -31.61
N SER A 312 -2.19 57.07 -31.68
CA SER A 312 -2.87 55.85 -31.18
C SER A 312 -2.48 55.51 -29.74
N HIS A 313 -3.41 54.92 -28.99
CA HIS A 313 -3.15 54.39 -27.66
C HIS A 313 -2.33 53.09 -27.73
N SER A 314 -1.33 52.96 -26.85
CA SER A 314 -0.57 51.73 -26.64
C SER A 314 -0.73 51.27 -25.20
N ASP A 315 -1.00 49.97 -25.02
CA ASP A 315 -1.06 49.34 -23.72
C ASP A 315 0.35 49.21 -23.14
N THR A 316 0.44 49.19 -21.80
CA THR A 316 1.72 49.13 -21.09
C THR A 316 2.07 47.67 -20.77
N GLN A 317 3.22 47.20 -21.24
CA GLN A 317 3.73 45.87 -20.88
C GLN A 317 4.18 45.88 -19.42
N LEU A 318 3.83 44.84 -18.67
CA LEU A 318 4.31 44.62 -17.31
C LEU A 318 5.77 44.15 -17.31
N THR A 319 6.57 44.60 -16.36
CA THR A 319 7.90 44.04 -16.07
C THR A 319 7.79 42.66 -15.40
N ASP A 320 8.88 41.91 -15.32
CA ASP A 320 8.87 40.59 -14.67
C ASP A 320 8.50 40.70 -13.18
N GLU A 321 8.94 41.76 -12.49
CA GLU A 321 8.58 42.06 -11.09
C GLU A 321 7.10 42.42 -10.95
N GLU A 322 6.54 43.19 -11.88
CA GLU A 322 5.11 43.51 -11.90
C GLU A 322 4.27 42.26 -12.20
N VAL A 323 4.77 41.33 -13.01
CA VAL A 323 4.13 40.02 -13.24
C VAL A 323 4.20 39.15 -11.97
N PHE A 324 5.30 39.18 -11.22
CA PHE A 324 5.39 38.47 -9.96
C PHE A 324 4.38 39.01 -8.95
N ALA A 325 4.31 40.34 -8.78
CA ALA A 325 3.32 40.99 -7.92
C ALA A 325 1.88 40.61 -8.33
N LEU A 326 1.60 40.62 -9.63
CA LEU A 326 0.30 40.18 -10.16
C LEU A 326 -0.01 38.72 -9.78
N PHE A 327 0.97 37.82 -9.83
CA PHE A 327 0.76 36.43 -9.46
C PHE A 327 0.51 36.28 -7.95
N VAL A 328 1.20 37.04 -7.10
CA VAL A 328 0.92 37.09 -5.65
C VAL A 328 -0.51 37.58 -5.40
N ASP A 329 -0.93 38.65 -6.07
CA ASP A 329 -2.30 39.16 -5.96
C ASP A 329 -3.35 38.14 -6.44
N MET A 330 -3.04 37.40 -7.51
CA MET A 330 -3.91 36.31 -7.99
C MET A 330 -3.98 35.14 -7.02
N ALA A 331 -2.88 34.79 -6.33
CA ALA A 331 -2.87 33.74 -5.32
C ALA A 331 -3.82 34.09 -4.16
N ASN A 332 -3.77 35.33 -3.68
CA ASN A 332 -4.70 35.87 -2.67
C ASN A 332 -6.15 35.85 -3.17
N LEU A 333 -6.37 36.25 -4.44
CA LEU A 333 -7.71 36.27 -5.04
C LEU A 333 -8.37 34.88 -5.08
N VAL A 334 -7.59 33.83 -5.37
CA VAL A 334 -8.11 32.46 -5.49
C VAL A 334 -8.07 31.67 -4.20
N ASN A 335 -7.35 32.13 -3.17
CA ASN A 335 -7.28 31.49 -1.85
C ASN A 335 -7.61 32.51 -0.74
N PRO A 336 -8.85 33.04 -0.69
CA PRO A 336 -9.20 34.13 0.22
C PRO A 336 -9.34 33.71 1.68
N LEU A 337 -9.56 32.42 1.96
CA LEU A 337 -9.65 31.89 3.33
C LEU A 337 -8.27 31.59 3.93
N SER A 338 -7.28 31.34 3.07
CA SER A 338 -5.91 31.08 3.51
C SER A 338 -5.24 32.36 4.00
N LYS A 339 -4.15 32.19 4.76
CA LYS A 339 -3.28 33.31 5.14
C LYS A 339 -2.87 34.11 3.91
N GLN A 340 -3.21 35.39 3.92
CA GLN A 340 -2.95 36.27 2.78
C GLN A 340 -1.45 36.52 2.62
N LEU A 341 -1.00 36.55 1.37
CA LEU A 341 0.37 36.83 0.99
C LEU A 341 0.59 38.34 0.86
N LYS A 342 1.80 38.78 1.19
CA LYS A 342 2.31 40.11 0.92
C LYS A 342 3.64 40.01 0.18
N LEU A 343 3.92 41.01 -0.66
CA LEU A 343 5.19 41.15 -1.37
C LEU A 343 5.88 42.43 -0.91
N GLU A 344 7.03 42.28 -0.23
CA GLU A 344 7.85 43.39 0.26
C GLU A 344 9.29 43.19 -0.23
N ASP A 345 9.87 44.20 -0.89
CA ASP A 345 11.24 44.17 -1.42
C ASP A 345 11.58 42.92 -2.27
N GLY A 346 10.60 42.39 -3.02
CA GLY A 346 10.76 41.20 -3.86
C GLY A 346 10.63 39.86 -3.13
N VAL A 347 10.38 39.87 -1.81
CA VAL A 347 10.19 38.66 -1.00
C VAL A 347 8.72 38.47 -0.68
N VAL A 348 8.19 37.28 -0.99
CA VAL A 348 6.82 36.88 -0.63
C VAL A 348 6.80 36.30 0.78
N SER A 349 5.86 36.75 1.59
CA SER A 349 5.63 36.25 2.95
C SER A 349 4.14 36.32 3.28
N TYR A 350 3.72 35.73 4.39
CA TYR A 350 2.36 35.92 4.88
C TYR A 350 2.18 37.31 5.49
N ALA A 351 0.96 37.84 5.43
CA ALA A 351 0.61 39.18 5.90
C ALA A 351 0.83 39.37 7.41
N ASP A 352 0.78 38.27 8.19
CA ASP A 352 1.12 38.22 9.62
C ASP A 352 2.63 38.30 9.89
N GLY A 353 3.45 38.25 8.85
CA GLY A 353 4.92 38.30 8.90
C GLY A 353 5.60 36.94 8.98
N SER A 354 4.87 35.83 8.98
CA SER A 354 5.45 34.49 8.89
C SER A 354 5.98 34.19 7.47
N GLU A 355 6.95 33.28 7.40
CA GLU A 355 7.63 32.91 6.16
C GLU A 355 6.73 32.09 5.23
N TYR A 356 6.77 32.39 3.93
CA TYR A 356 6.10 31.60 2.90
C TYR A 356 7.12 30.70 2.20
N LYS A 357 6.78 29.41 2.03
CA LYS A 357 7.67 28.45 1.35
C LYS A 357 7.77 28.75 -0.15
N THR A 358 8.94 29.21 -0.58
CA THR A 358 9.30 29.37 -2.00
C THR A 358 10.29 28.33 -2.49
N THR A 359 11.08 27.74 -1.59
CA THR A 359 12.08 26.72 -1.93
C THR A 359 11.43 25.34 -2.00
N TYR A 360 11.50 24.70 -3.16
CA TYR A 360 11.00 23.33 -3.36
C TYR A 360 12.10 22.41 -3.88
N THR A 361 12.15 21.19 -3.37
CA THR A 361 13.04 20.15 -3.90
C THR A 361 12.51 19.58 -5.21
N TYR A 362 13.38 18.86 -5.94
CA TYR A 362 13.01 18.16 -7.18
C TYR A 362 11.84 17.18 -6.99
N GLU A 363 11.80 16.51 -5.85
CA GLU A 363 10.76 15.54 -5.52
C GLU A 363 9.46 16.22 -5.12
N GLU A 364 9.52 17.29 -4.34
CA GLU A 364 8.35 18.09 -3.95
C GLU A 364 7.66 18.72 -5.15
N LEU A 365 8.41 19.29 -6.10
CA LEU A 365 7.83 19.77 -7.37
C LEU A 365 7.21 18.63 -8.19
N GLY A 366 7.75 17.42 -8.06
CA GLY A 366 7.18 16.21 -8.65
C GLY A 366 5.82 15.86 -8.04
N LYS A 367 5.67 16.00 -6.72
CA LYS A 367 4.40 15.85 -5.98
C LYS A 367 3.38 16.93 -6.35
N VAL A 368 3.81 18.14 -6.74
CA VAL A 368 2.90 19.15 -7.31
C VAL A 368 2.40 18.69 -8.68
N ASN A 369 3.31 18.56 -9.65
CA ASN A 369 3.04 17.97 -10.96
C ASN A 369 4.36 17.80 -11.72
N SER A 370 4.62 16.60 -12.26
CA SER A 370 5.83 16.34 -13.04
C SER A 370 6.03 17.27 -14.26
N SER A 371 4.95 17.73 -14.89
CA SER A 371 5.03 18.69 -16.01
C SER A 371 5.37 20.10 -15.52
N VAL A 372 4.83 20.53 -14.37
CA VAL A 372 5.19 21.81 -13.73
C VAL A 372 6.67 21.82 -13.39
N ARG A 373 7.16 20.77 -12.73
CA ARG A 373 8.59 20.59 -12.45
C ARG A 373 9.43 20.74 -13.71
N ASN A 374 9.09 20.02 -14.78
CA ASN A 374 9.84 20.06 -16.02
C ASN A 374 9.89 21.47 -16.65
N TYR A 375 8.84 22.28 -16.49
CA TYR A 375 8.84 23.67 -16.94
C TYR A 375 9.81 24.54 -16.14
N PHE A 376 9.83 24.41 -14.81
CA PHE A 376 10.77 25.15 -13.96
C PHE A 376 12.24 24.86 -14.29
N TYR A 377 12.60 23.59 -14.48
CA TYR A 377 14.00 23.21 -14.77
C TYR A 377 14.42 23.48 -16.21
N ASN A 378 13.55 23.24 -17.20
CA ASN A 378 13.99 23.21 -18.60
C ASN A 378 13.58 24.47 -19.40
N THR A 379 12.65 25.28 -18.91
CA THR A 379 12.05 26.39 -19.68
C THR A 379 12.24 27.76 -19.05
N LEU A 380 12.06 27.87 -17.73
CA LEU A 380 12.12 29.15 -17.01
C LEU A 380 13.53 29.50 -16.55
N VAL A 381 13.86 30.80 -16.59
CA VAL A 381 15.08 31.39 -16.02
C VAL A 381 14.74 32.12 -14.72
N GLY A 382 15.68 32.29 -13.79
CA GLY A 382 15.43 33.08 -12.57
C GLY A 382 15.17 34.56 -12.89
N LEU A 383 14.44 35.25 -12.01
CA LEU A 383 14.14 36.68 -12.12
C LEU A 383 15.43 37.51 -12.25
N ASN A 384 16.42 37.16 -11.43
CA ASN A 384 17.71 37.85 -11.32
C ASN A 384 18.83 37.20 -12.14
N ASP A 385 18.54 36.14 -12.90
CA ASP A 385 19.56 35.45 -13.72
C ASP A 385 19.98 36.34 -14.90
N GLU A 386 21.28 36.38 -15.22
CA GLU A 386 21.78 37.07 -16.41
C GLU A 386 21.16 36.44 -17.67
N LYS A 387 20.30 37.20 -18.37
CA LYS A 387 19.69 36.76 -19.63
C LYS A 387 20.66 37.03 -20.77
N ASP A 388 21.02 36.00 -21.53
CA ASP A 388 21.79 36.18 -22.78
C ASP A 388 21.05 37.10 -23.75
N GLU A 389 21.76 37.97 -24.49
CA GLU A 389 21.16 38.95 -25.43
C GLU A 389 20.28 38.31 -26.54
N ASN A 390 20.41 36.99 -26.75
CA ASN A 390 19.62 36.20 -27.70
C ASN A 390 18.60 35.24 -27.05
N GLU A 391 18.52 35.17 -25.71
CA GLU A 391 17.57 34.30 -25.01
C GLU A 391 16.17 34.93 -24.95
N THR A 392 15.17 34.18 -25.40
CA THR A 392 13.74 34.54 -25.30
C THR A 392 13.07 33.95 -24.05
N LYS A 393 13.86 33.33 -23.18
CA LYS A 393 13.36 32.69 -21.95
C LYS A 393 12.92 33.75 -20.95
N LYS A 394 11.90 33.43 -20.18
CA LYS A 394 11.24 34.31 -19.21
C LYS A 394 11.31 33.71 -17.82
N ALA A 395 11.16 34.56 -16.81
CA ALA A 395 10.99 34.11 -15.43
C ALA A 395 9.63 33.44 -15.20
N PHE A 396 8.68 33.59 -16.12
CA PHE A 396 7.32 33.10 -15.94
C PHE A 396 6.75 32.41 -17.18
N ALA A 397 5.77 31.54 -16.94
CA ALA A 397 4.97 30.93 -17.99
C ALA A 397 3.54 30.63 -17.51
N ARG A 398 2.64 30.46 -18.47
CA ARG A 398 1.31 29.91 -18.26
C ARG A 398 1.24 28.52 -18.86
N GLN A 399 0.84 27.53 -18.07
CA GLN A 399 0.71 26.14 -18.50
C GLN A 399 -0.69 25.61 -18.23
N THR A 400 -1.23 24.80 -19.14
CA THR A 400 -2.49 24.08 -18.94
C THR A 400 -2.19 22.60 -18.88
N ILE A 401 -2.56 21.96 -17.79
CA ILE A 401 -2.30 20.55 -17.51
C ILE A 401 -3.62 19.91 -17.13
N SER A 402 -4.13 19.01 -17.97
CA SER A 402 -5.52 18.52 -17.90
C SER A 402 -6.50 19.69 -17.93
N SER A 403 -7.36 19.84 -16.91
CA SER A 403 -8.25 21.00 -16.75
C SER A 403 -7.56 22.18 -16.07
N ASN A 404 -6.57 21.95 -15.20
CA ASN A 404 -5.95 22.98 -14.38
C ASN A 404 -5.03 23.90 -15.21
N VAL A 405 -4.94 25.17 -14.81
CA VAL A 405 -4.03 26.16 -15.38
C VAL A 405 -3.07 26.63 -14.30
N TYR A 406 -1.78 26.56 -14.57
CA TYR A 406 -0.72 26.99 -13.67
C TYR A 406 -0.05 28.24 -14.23
N PHE A 407 0.05 29.27 -13.39
CA PHE A 407 0.89 30.44 -13.63
C PHE A 407 2.16 30.22 -12.83
N LEU A 408 3.27 30.00 -13.54
CA LEU A 408 4.55 29.59 -12.99
C LEU A 408 5.50 30.79 -13.00
N PHE A 409 6.24 30.98 -11.92
CA PHE A 409 7.26 32.02 -11.78
C PHE A 409 8.49 31.45 -11.08
N LYS A 410 9.67 31.60 -11.70
CA LYS A 410 10.94 31.18 -11.13
C LYS A 410 11.62 32.42 -10.54
N LEU A 411 11.73 32.46 -9.21
CA LEU A 411 12.28 33.60 -8.49
C LEU A 411 13.78 33.61 -8.65
N GLU A 412 14.42 32.54 -8.21
CA GLU A 412 15.85 32.36 -8.40
C GLU A 412 16.10 30.93 -8.87
N SER A 413 17.05 30.80 -9.79
CA SER A 413 17.77 29.55 -9.88
C SER A 413 18.65 29.50 -8.65
N ASN A 414 18.11 29.05 -7.52
CA ASN A 414 18.89 28.92 -6.30
C ASN A 414 19.84 27.73 -6.48
N TYR A 415 20.88 27.96 -7.27
CA TYR A 415 21.96 27.03 -7.52
C TYR A 415 22.90 27.08 -6.31
N SER A 416 22.32 26.93 -5.12
CA SER A 416 23.06 26.44 -3.97
C SER A 416 23.27 24.97 -4.27
N GLU A 417 24.31 24.71 -5.07
CA GLU A 417 24.85 23.38 -5.20
C GLU A 417 25.22 22.93 -3.79
N LYS A 418 24.35 22.14 -3.17
CA LYS A 418 24.81 21.27 -2.09
C LYS A 418 26.04 20.48 -2.58
N TYR A 419 26.12 20.23 -3.90
CA TYR A 419 27.25 19.56 -4.57
C TYR A 419 27.57 20.13 -5.96
N PRO A 420 28.67 20.90 -6.11
CA PRO A 420 29.07 21.44 -7.39
C PRO A 420 29.57 20.44 -8.40
N VAL A 421 28.75 20.11 -9.39
CA VAL A 421 29.26 19.37 -10.53
C VAL A 421 28.72 19.93 -11.83
N SER A 422 29.67 20.44 -12.64
CA SER A 422 29.52 20.75 -14.06
C SER A 422 28.62 19.74 -14.79
N THR A 423 27.91 20.21 -15.82
CA THR A 423 27.12 19.37 -16.73
C THR A 423 27.92 18.20 -17.33
N ASP A 424 29.25 18.34 -17.37
CA ASP A 424 30.21 17.33 -17.84
C ASP A 424 30.99 16.72 -16.65
N VAL A 425 30.45 15.68 -16.03
CA VAL A 425 31.04 15.03 -14.83
C VAL A 425 32.19 14.04 -15.10
N LEU A 426 32.61 13.94 -16.35
CA LEU A 426 33.79 13.17 -16.78
C LEU A 426 34.87 14.14 -17.25
N ASN A 427 36.14 13.82 -16.99
CA ASN A 427 37.25 14.54 -17.61
C ASN A 427 37.23 14.40 -19.16
N GLU A 428 38.02 15.21 -19.88
CA GLU A 428 38.10 15.19 -21.37
C GLU A 428 38.43 13.81 -21.97
N LYS A 429 38.99 12.90 -21.17
CA LYS A 429 39.33 11.53 -21.57
C LYS A 429 38.20 10.53 -21.34
N GLY A 430 37.15 10.91 -20.60
CA GLY A 430 36.01 10.05 -20.31
C GLY A 430 36.23 9.05 -19.17
N ASP A 431 37.38 9.15 -18.47
CA ASP A 431 37.90 8.04 -17.67
C ASP A 431 37.94 8.32 -16.16
N GLU A 432 37.79 9.57 -15.71
CA GLU A 432 37.77 9.90 -14.27
C GLU A 432 36.59 10.82 -13.93
N PHE A 433 35.86 10.47 -12.86
CA PHE A 433 34.89 11.38 -12.23
C PHE A 433 35.64 12.63 -11.76
N LEU A 434 35.30 13.81 -12.30
CA LEU A 434 36.15 15.03 -12.31
C LEU A 434 37.05 15.20 -11.07
N SER A 435 38.31 15.57 -11.28
CA SER A 435 39.25 15.96 -10.22
C SER A 435 38.82 17.19 -9.43
N THR A 436 37.76 17.88 -9.88
CA THR A 436 37.16 19.07 -9.25
C THR A 436 36.02 18.75 -8.31
N VAL A 437 35.50 17.51 -8.29
CA VAL A 437 34.46 17.13 -7.31
C VAL A 437 35.10 16.93 -5.94
N PRO A 438 34.55 17.52 -4.86
CA PRO A 438 35.06 17.29 -3.51
C PRO A 438 35.11 15.80 -3.16
N GLU A 439 36.24 15.34 -2.62
CA GLU A 439 36.44 13.92 -2.25
C GLU A 439 35.40 13.43 -1.23
N THR A 440 34.92 14.34 -0.38
CA THR A 440 33.83 14.09 0.57
C THR A 440 32.53 13.71 -0.16
N PHE A 441 32.18 14.38 -1.25
CA PHE A 441 31.01 14.06 -2.05
C PHE A 441 31.20 12.79 -2.87
N LYS A 442 32.41 12.53 -3.40
CA LYS A 442 32.71 11.24 -4.05
C LYS A 442 32.48 10.08 -3.09
N THR A 443 32.92 10.24 -1.85
CA THR A 443 32.74 9.25 -0.78
C THR A 443 31.27 9.08 -0.44
N GLU A 444 30.52 10.16 -0.27
CA GLU A 444 29.07 10.14 -0.01
C GLU A 444 28.31 9.44 -1.14
N LEU A 445 28.54 9.84 -2.40
CA LEU A 445 27.93 9.24 -3.58
C LEU A 445 28.26 7.74 -3.69
N ARG A 446 29.51 7.35 -3.40
CA ARG A 446 29.93 5.95 -3.39
C ARG A 446 29.22 5.15 -2.31
N ASN A 447 29.08 5.71 -1.11
CA ASN A 447 28.36 5.07 0.00
C ASN A 447 26.87 4.90 -0.32
N GLU A 448 26.20 5.94 -0.86
CA GLU A 448 24.80 5.86 -1.26
C GLU A 448 24.59 4.86 -2.40
N PHE A 449 25.47 4.86 -3.41
CA PHE A 449 25.40 3.87 -4.48
C PHE A 449 25.63 2.44 -3.94
N GLN A 450 26.59 2.25 -3.03
CA GLN A 450 26.85 0.94 -2.41
C GLN A 450 25.61 0.41 -1.66
N LYS A 451 24.84 1.27 -0.95
CA LYS A 451 23.59 0.85 -0.29
C LYS A 451 22.60 0.23 -1.30
N THR A 452 22.54 0.75 -2.53
CA THR A 452 21.65 0.21 -3.57
C THR A 452 22.06 -1.16 -4.11
N LEU A 453 23.33 -1.55 -3.95
CA LEU A 453 23.85 -2.83 -4.42
C LEU A 453 23.55 -3.99 -3.46
N LEU A 454 23.24 -3.68 -2.19
CA LEU A 454 22.93 -4.66 -1.13
C LEU A 454 21.49 -5.20 -1.24
N THR A 455 21.19 -5.74 -2.40
CA THR A 455 19.89 -6.30 -2.79
C THR A 455 19.65 -7.67 -2.15
N SER A 456 18.39 -8.10 -2.07
CA SER A 456 18.05 -9.45 -1.60
C SER A 456 18.74 -10.55 -2.43
N SER A 457 18.84 -10.36 -3.74
CA SER A 457 19.56 -11.29 -4.63
C SER A 457 21.04 -11.37 -4.33
N TYR A 458 21.69 -10.24 -4.02
CA TYR A 458 23.09 -10.23 -3.65
C TYR A 458 23.30 -10.95 -2.31
N ILE A 459 22.48 -10.64 -1.30
CA ILE A 459 22.52 -11.30 0.01
C ILE A 459 22.38 -12.83 -0.15
N THR A 460 21.38 -13.30 -0.90
CA THR A 460 21.21 -14.73 -1.19
C THR A 460 22.45 -15.33 -1.85
N SER A 461 23.03 -14.65 -2.85
CA SER A 461 24.22 -15.17 -3.54
C SER A 461 25.45 -15.29 -2.64
N VAL A 462 25.61 -14.38 -1.66
CA VAL A 462 26.72 -14.46 -0.69
C VAL A 462 26.46 -15.58 0.31
N VAL A 463 25.23 -15.70 0.81
CA VAL A 463 24.84 -16.81 1.72
C VAL A 463 25.04 -18.17 1.05
N ASP A 464 24.65 -18.31 -0.22
CA ASP A 464 24.83 -19.55 -0.98
C ASP A 464 26.32 -19.95 -1.09
N LYS A 465 27.24 -18.99 -1.26
CA LYS A 465 28.69 -19.26 -1.26
C LYS A 465 29.17 -19.81 0.08
N VAL A 466 28.67 -19.29 1.20
CA VAL A 466 28.99 -19.83 2.54
C VAL A 466 28.55 -21.29 2.65
N TYR A 467 27.40 -21.64 2.08
CA TYR A 467 26.93 -23.02 2.00
C TYR A 467 27.79 -23.91 1.08
N GLU A 468 28.27 -23.40 -0.05
CA GLU A 468 29.15 -24.13 -0.97
C GLU A 468 30.51 -24.47 -0.34
N GLU A 469 31.02 -23.59 0.53
CA GLU A 469 32.29 -23.78 1.24
C GLU A 469 32.15 -24.64 2.50
N ALA A 470 30.94 -24.77 3.04
CA ALA A 470 30.66 -25.53 4.25
C ALA A 470 30.67 -27.05 4.03
N THR A 471 31.24 -27.79 4.98
CA THR A 471 31.12 -29.26 5.02
C THR A 471 29.94 -29.66 5.91
N ILE A 472 28.87 -30.17 5.30
CA ILE A 472 27.65 -30.58 6.00
C ILE A 472 27.49 -32.10 5.95
N GLU A 473 27.35 -32.74 7.11
CA GLU A 473 27.02 -34.15 7.26
C GLU A 473 25.70 -34.32 8.02
N ILE A 474 24.68 -34.93 7.41
CA ILE A 474 23.40 -35.21 8.07
C ILE A 474 23.31 -36.70 8.40
N TYR A 475 23.22 -37.00 9.70
CA TYR A 475 23.27 -38.37 10.22
C TYR A 475 21.91 -39.07 10.29
N ASP A 476 20.82 -38.31 10.38
CA ASP A 476 19.48 -38.89 10.32
C ASP A 476 19.04 -39.14 8.87
N PRO A 477 18.73 -40.38 8.48
CA PRO A 477 18.38 -40.71 7.09
C PRO A 477 17.03 -40.15 6.63
N ILE A 478 16.07 -39.95 7.55
CA ILE A 478 14.76 -39.38 7.22
C ILE A 478 14.94 -37.89 6.96
N ILE A 479 15.54 -37.16 7.90
CA ILE A 479 15.77 -35.73 7.76
C ILE A 479 16.62 -35.45 6.52
N ARG A 480 17.70 -36.22 6.31
CA ARG A 480 18.53 -36.09 5.10
C ARG A 480 17.73 -36.28 3.81
N SER A 481 16.80 -37.23 3.77
CA SER A 481 15.99 -37.48 2.58
C SER A 481 15.08 -36.30 2.23
N PHE A 482 14.47 -35.68 3.24
CA PHE A 482 13.68 -34.45 3.06
C PHE A 482 14.58 -33.26 2.74
N TYR A 483 15.74 -33.14 3.39
CA TYR A 483 16.71 -32.07 3.14
C TYR A 483 17.20 -32.11 1.68
N GLU A 484 17.66 -33.26 1.18
CA GLU A 484 18.06 -33.46 -0.22
C GLU A 484 16.94 -33.18 -1.24
N SER A 485 15.67 -33.23 -0.81
CA SER A 485 14.53 -32.92 -1.69
C SER A 485 14.20 -31.44 -1.77
N SER A 486 14.67 -30.67 -0.79
CA SER A 486 14.37 -29.24 -0.61
C SER A 486 15.60 -28.36 -0.85
N TYR A 487 16.81 -28.89 -0.62
CA TYR A 487 18.07 -28.17 -0.61
C TYR A 487 19.16 -28.98 -1.32
N THR A 488 20.17 -28.27 -1.83
CA THR A 488 21.38 -28.90 -2.36
C THR A 488 22.16 -29.55 -1.21
N TYR A 489 22.49 -30.83 -1.35
CA TYR A 489 23.27 -31.57 -0.35
C TYR A 489 24.31 -32.45 -1.04
N ASN A 490 25.57 -32.15 -0.76
CA ASN A 490 26.73 -32.88 -1.30
C ASN A 490 27.44 -33.72 -0.22
N GLY A 491 26.88 -33.78 0.99
CA GLY A 491 27.45 -34.51 2.11
C GLY A 491 27.33 -36.03 1.97
N PRO A 492 28.08 -36.81 2.77
CA PRO A 492 28.04 -38.26 2.73
C PRO A 492 26.70 -38.82 3.24
N ALA A 493 26.29 -39.98 2.69
CA ALA A 493 25.15 -40.76 3.19
C ALA A 493 25.56 -41.63 4.40
N LYS A 494 26.00 -41.00 5.49
CA LYS A 494 26.47 -41.68 6.71
C LYS A 494 25.41 -41.64 7.80
N ASN A 495 24.83 -42.79 8.16
CA ASN A 495 23.86 -42.86 9.26
C ASN A 495 24.57 -43.10 10.59
N GLN A 496 24.11 -42.45 11.66
CA GLN A 496 24.65 -42.65 13.01
C GLN A 496 23.54 -42.67 14.06
N SER A 497 23.76 -43.40 15.14
CA SER A 497 22.98 -43.27 16.38
C SER A 497 23.76 -42.43 17.39
N GLY A 498 23.04 -41.81 18.34
CA GLY A 498 23.64 -40.97 19.38
C GLY A 498 23.01 -39.59 19.45
N VAL A 499 23.75 -38.64 20.02
CA VAL A 499 23.28 -37.30 20.42
C VAL A 499 23.26 -36.29 19.28
N ASN A 500 23.98 -36.55 18.18
CA ASN A 500 24.13 -35.59 17.09
C ASN A 500 23.29 -35.96 15.87
N VAL A 501 22.56 -34.99 15.32
CA VAL A 501 21.75 -35.15 14.11
C VAL A 501 22.50 -34.69 12.86
N ALA A 502 23.40 -33.72 13.00
CA ALA A 502 24.26 -33.24 11.91
C ALA A 502 25.60 -32.73 12.42
N LYS A 503 26.57 -32.61 11.51
CA LYS A 503 27.83 -31.89 11.71
C LYS A 503 27.97 -30.84 10.61
N VAL A 504 28.30 -29.62 10.98
CA VAL A 504 28.60 -28.51 10.06
C VAL A 504 30.01 -28.04 10.38
N ASN A 505 30.92 -28.20 9.42
CA ASN A 505 32.36 -28.03 9.62
C ASN A 505 32.83 -28.88 10.82
N ASP A 506 33.20 -28.24 11.93
CA ASP A 506 33.62 -28.91 13.17
C ASP A 506 32.63 -28.79 14.33
N GLN A 507 31.46 -28.20 14.10
CA GLN A 507 30.40 -28.08 15.09
C GLN A 507 29.31 -29.13 14.89
N PHE A 508 28.73 -29.61 16.00
CA PHE A 508 27.65 -30.59 15.99
C PHE A 508 26.31 -29.92 16.28
N ILE A 509 25.28 -30.31 15.54
CA ILE A 509 23.90 -30.01 15.86
C ILE A 509 23.33 -31.23 16.58
N THR A 510 22.77 -30.99 17.77
CA THR A 510 22.26 -32.06 18.64
C THR A 510 20.81 -32.41 18.34
N VAL A 511 20.40 -33.62 18.75
CA VAL A 511 19.01 -34.07 18.71
C VAL A 511 18.14 -33.20 19.62
N GLU A 512 18.64 -32.80 20.79
CA GLU A 512 17.90 -31.97 21.75
C GLU A 512 17.58 -30.58 21.17
N SER A 513 18.57 -29.92 20.54
CA SER A 513 18.35 -28.61 19.90
C SER A 513 17.34 -28.70 18.76
N LEU A 514 17.41 -29.76 17.94
CA LEU A 514 16.46 -29.97 16.86
C LEU A 514 15.05 -30.28 17.39
N TYR A 515 14.95 -31.18 18.38
CA TYR A 515 13.68 -31.56 18.99
C TYR A 515 12.97 -30.36 19.61
N THR A 516 13.71 -29.52 20.35
CA THR A 516 13.16 -28.32 20.99
C THR A 516 12.52 -27.36 19.99
N ASP A 517 13.17 -27.12 18.85
CA ASP A 517 12.62 -26.23 17.83
C ASP A 517 11.46 -26.88 17.06
N LEU A 518 11.53 -28.18 16.78
CA LEU A 518 10.45 -28.91 16.13
C LEU A 518 9.20 -29.04 17.01
N GLU A 519 9.37 -29.30 18.30
CA GLU A 519 8.27 -29.47 19.26
C GLU A 519 7.47 -28.17 19.43
N LYS A 520 8.14 -27.01 19.50
CA LYS A 520 7.48 -25.71 19.59
C LYS A 520 6.57 -25.42 18.39
N SER A 521 7.03 -25.73 17.18
CA SER A 521 6.27 -25.45 15.96
C SER A 521 5.20 -26.52 15.68
N TYR A 522 5.53 -27.80 15.87
CA TYR A 522 4.72 -28.92 15.37
C TYR A 522 4.28 -29.92 16.44
N GLY A 523 4.85 -29.89 17.64
CA GLY A 523 4.69 -30.91 18.68
C GLY A 523 3.24 -31.19 19.03
N VAL A 524 2.50 -30.17 19.47
CA VAL A 524 1.08 -30.28 19.85
C VAL A 524 0.23 -30.79 18.68
N ASN A 525 0.42 -30.24 17.48
CA ASN A 525 -0.41 -30.58 16.33
C ASN A 525 -0.17 -32.00 15.84
N LEU A 526 1.08 -32.44 15.77
CA LEU A 526 1.41 -33.81 15.39
C LEU A 526 0.99 -34.80 16.48
N ALA A 527 1.12 -34.45 17.75
CA ALA A 527 0.65 -35.30 18.85
C ALA A 527 -0.87 -35.50 18.78
N LEU A 528 -1.64 -34.44 18.49
CA LEU A 528 -3.08 -34.54 18.25
C LEU A 528 -3.41 -35.38 17.01
N ASP A 529 -2.68 -35.21 15.91
CA ASP A 529 -2.86 -36.03 14.70
C ASP A 529 -2.61 -37.52 14.99
N ILE A 530 -1.59 -37.86 15.80
CA ILE A 530 -1.31 -39.24 16.22
C ILE A 530 -2.45 -39.75 17.10
N LEU A 531 -2.90 -38.98 18.10
CA LEU A 531 -4.02 -39.36 18.97
C LEU A 531 -5.29 -39.64 18.17
N VAL A 532 -5.65 -38.76 17.23
CA VAL A 532 -6.83 -38.92 16.38
C VAL A 532 -6.73 -40.20 15.56
N GLN A 533 -5.54 -40.53 15.03
CA GLN A 533 -5.34 -41.78 14.30
C GLN A 533 -5.58 -43.01 15.20
N GLU A 534 -5.06 -43.00 16.43
CA GLU A 534 -5.25 -44.11 17.37
C GLU A 534 -6.70 -44.25 17.83
N VAL A 535 -7.40 -43.13 18.06
CA VAL A 535 -8.84 -43.12 18.35
C VAL A 535 -9.62 -43.74 17.18
N LEU A 536 -9.35 -43.32 15.94
CA LEU A 536 -10.02 -43.86 14.76
C LEU A 536 -9.79 -45.36 14.58
N LYS A 537 -8.56 -45.85 14.83
CA LYS A 537 -8.24 -47.28 14.80
C LYS A 537 -8.93 -48.08 15.91
N GLY A 538 -9.22 -47.45 17.04
CA GLY A 538 -9.99 -48.06 18.12
C GLY A 538 -11.49 -48.17 17.81
N LEU A 539 -12.02 -47.21 17.05
CA LEU A 539 -13.46 -47.14 16.70
C LEU A 539 -13.82 -47.93 15.43
N TYR A 540 -12.92 -47.96 14.45
CA TYR A 540 -13.19 -48.50 13.12
C TYR A 540 -12.11 -49.46 12.64
N SER A 541 -12.47 -50.33 11.71
CA SER A 541 -11.54 -51.24 11.05
C SER A 541 -11.86 -51.37 9.56
N VAL A 542 -10.87 -51.80 8.79
CA VAL A 542 -11.03 -52.13 7.36
C VAL A 542 -11.15 -53.64 7.19
N THR A 543 -11.88 -54.07 6.17
CA THR A 543 -12.05 -55.50 5.87
C THR A 543 -10.81 -56.09 5.19
N ASP A 544 -10.61 -57.41 5.29
CA ASP A 544 -9.53 -58.12 4.59
C ASP A 544 -9.57 -57.91 3.07
N ALA A 545 -10.76 -57.74 2.51
CA ALA A 545 -10.97 -57.49 1.08
C ALA A 545 -10.48 -56.08 0.68
N GLU A 546 -10.81 -55.06 1.48
CA GLU A 546 -10.32 -53.68 1.29
C GLU A 546 -8.79 -53.63 1.43
N MET A 547 -8.23 -54.27 2.47
CA MET A 547 -6.78 -54.32 2.68
C MET A 547 -6.04 -54.92 1.47
N LYS A 548 -6.56 -56.03 0.93
CA LYS A 548 -5.99 -56.68 -0.27
C LYS A 548 -6.07 -55.80 -1.52
N ASP A 549 -7.10 -54.97 -1.62
CA ASP A 549 -7.23 -54.02 -2.72
C ASP A 549 -6.25 -52.85 -2.55
N TYR A 550 -6.12 -52.27 -1.36
CA TYR A 550 -5.13 -51.22 -1.07
C TYR A 550 -3.70 -51.67 -1.33
N ASP A 551 -3.35 -52.89 -0.93
CA ASP A 551 -2.06 -53.53 -1.26
C ASP A 551 -1.80 -53.55 -2.77
N LYS A 552 -2.83 -53.89 -3.56
CA LYS A 552 -2.75 -53.97 -5.02
C LYS A 552 -2.61 -52.58 -5.64
N GLN A 553 -3.33 -51.60 -5.12
CA GLN A 553 -3.23 -50.20 -5.54
C GLN A 553 -1.81 -49.67 -5.28
N LEU A 554 -1.27 -49.80 -4.06
CA LEU A 554 0.08 -49.36 -3.75
C LEU A 554 1.13 -50.09 -4.61
N LYS A 555 1.01 -51.40 -4.82
CA LYS A 555 1.91 -52.15 -5.71
C LYS A 555 1.93 -51.57 -7.12
N THR A 556 0.76 -51.14 -7.63
CA THR A 556 0.66 -50.51 -8.95
C THR A 556 1.37 -49.16 -8.98
N ILE A 557 1.22 -48.34 -7.94
CA ILE A 557 1.94 -47.07 -7.81
C ILE A 557 3.46 -47.32 -7.81
N ILE A 558 3.94 -48.32 -7.06
CA ILE A 558 5.37 -48.67 -7.04
C ILE A 558 5.87 -49.13 -8.40
N THR A 559 5.08 -49.92 -9.15
CA THR A 559 5.45 -50.33 -10.51
C THR A 559 5.56 -49.12 -11.44
N ASN A 560 4.60 -48.20 -11.39
CA ASN A 560 4.61 -46.98 -12.20
C ASN A 560 5.81 -46.08 -11.85
N PHE A 561 6.10 -45.91 -10.55
CA PHE A 561 7.29 -45.22 -10.08
C PHE A 561 8.56 -45.85 -10.65
N SER A 562 8.67 -47.18 -10.61
CA SER A 562 9.83 -47.92 -11.14
C SER A 562 9.99 -47.80 -12.66
N GLN A 563 8.95 -47.34 -13.36
CA GLN A 563 8.93 -47.08 -14.81
C GLN A 563 9.08 -45.58 -15.14
N ASP A 564 9.55 -44.77 -14.18
CA ASP A 564 9.73 -43.31 -14.33
C ASP A 564 8.42 -42.53 -14.60
N ALA A 565 7.25 -43.12 -14.35
CA ALA A 565 5.97 -42.48 -14.64
C ALA A 565 5.73 -41.17 -13.85
N TYR A 566 6.41 -41.00 -12.71
CA TYR A 566 6.29 -39.83 -11.84
C TYR A 566 7.49 -38.88 -11.88
N ALA A 567 8.42 -39.07 -12.83
CA ALA A 567 9.62 -38.23 -12.95
C ALA A 567 9.29 -36.74 -13.14
N SER A 568 8.27 -36.43 -13.95
CA SER A 568 7.79 -35.05 -14.16
C SER A 568 7.20 -34.42 -12.91
N SER A 569 6.75 -35.23 -11.95
CA SER A 569 6.24 -34.78 -10.65
C SER A 569 7.36 -34.64 -9.59
N GLY A 570 8.62 -34.84 -9.99
CA GLY A 570 9.79 -34.78 -9.11
C GLY A 570 10.12 -36.10 -8.40
N PHE A 571 9.55 -37.22 -8.84
CA PHE A 571 9.80 -38.56 -8.28
C PHE A 571 10.39 -39.51 -9.34
N PRO A 572 11.61 -39.27 -9.85
CA PRO A 572 12.24 -40.17 -10.81
C PRO A 572 12.61 -41.51 -10.15
N ALA A 573 12.53 -42.61 -10.89
CA ALA A 573 12.88 -43.95 -10.42
C ALA A 573 14.29 -44.01 -9.83
N SER A 574 15.20 -43.17 -10.34
CA SER A 574 16.57 -43.01 -9.85
C SER A 574 16.69 -42.61 -8.37
N MET A 575 15.66 -42.00 -7.77
CA MET A 575 15.67 -41.67 -6.33
C MET A 575 15.59 -42.90 -5.42
N GLY A 576 15.14 -44.03 -5.97
CA GLY A 576 14.95 -45.28 -5.23
C GLY A 576 13.63 -45.37 -4.45
N ARG A 577 13.14 -46.60 -4.31
CA ARG A 577 11.82 -46.91 -3.74
C ARG A 577 11.62 -46.45 -2.30
N ALA A 578 12.64 -46.62 -1.44
CA ALA A 578 12.53 -46.23 -0.03
C ALA A 578 12.34 -44.71 0.11
N LYS A 579 13.12 -43.92 -0.64
CA LYS A 579 12.99 -42.46 -0.66
C LYS A 579 11.66 -42.02 -1.28
N PHE A 580 11.17 -42.74 -2.29
CA PHE A 580 9.85 -42.50 -2.86
C PHE A 580 8.73 -42.71 -1.84
N LEU A 581 8.71 -43.84 -1.13
CA LEU A 581 7.72 -44.11 -0.07
C LEU A 581 7.74 -43.02 1.01
N LEU A 582 8.94 -42.63 1.44
CA LEU A 582 9.09 -41.60 2.47
C LEU A 582 8.58 -40.22 2.01
N LEU A 583 9.00 -39.76 0.82
CA LEU A 583 8.64 -38.41 0.36
C LEU A 583 7.19 -38.31 -0.15
N ALA A 584 6.67 -39.37 -0.80
CA ALA A 584 5.33 -39.38 -1.35
C ALA A 584 4.26 -39.71 -0.31
N PHE A 585 4.51 -40.69 0.57
CA PHE A 585 3.52 -41.21 1.52
C PHE A 585 3.84 -40.89 2.99
N GLY A 586 5.03 -40.39 3.31
CA GLY A 586 5.46 -40.24 4.71
C GLY A 586 5.69 -41.60 5.39
N ALA A 587 6.06 -42.63 4.62
CA ALA A 587 6.15 -44.00 5.09
C ALA A 587 7.53 -44.62 4.87
N LYS A 588 8.00 -45.43 5.82
CA LYS A 588 9.30 -46.11 5.79
C LYS A 588 9.23 -47.43 5.03
N ASP A 589 8.06 -48.06 4.99
CA ASP A 589 7.82 -49.32 4.30
C ASP A 589 6.46 -49.34 3.59
N MET A 590 6.13 -50.48 2.99
CA MET A 590 4.87 -50.63 2.28
C MET A 590 3.65 -50.64 3.19
N ASP A 591 3.78 -51.23 4.38
CA ASP A 591 2.64 -51.45 5.27
C ASP A 591 2.21 -50.10 5.85
N GLU A 592 3.18 -49.29 6.28
CA GLU A 592 2.95 -47.90 6.71
C GLU A 592 2.42 -47.04 5.55
N ALA A 593 2.87 -47.27 4.31
CA ALA A 593 2.34 -46.55 3.15
C ALA A 593 0.87 -46.93 2.83
N VAL A 594 0.49 -48.20 3.03
CA VAL A 594 -0.91 -48.64 2.93
C VAL A 594 -1.74 -47.99 4.03
N GLU A 595 -1.22 -47.98 5.25
CA GLU A 595 -1.89 -47.38 6.41
C GLU A 595 -2.15 -45.89 6.21
N GLN A 596 -1.09 -45.12 5.90
CA GLN A 596 -1.16 -43.67 5.70
C GLN A 596 -1.96 -43.29 4.44
N GLY A 597 -1.76 -44.02 3.34
CA GLY A 597 -2.34 -43.69 2.05
C GLY A 597 -3.80 -44.12 1.86
N PHE A 598 -4.25 -45.17 2.55
CA PHE A 598 -5.54 -45.79 2.27
C PHE A 598 -6.37 -46.11 3.51
N VAL A 599 -5.76 -46.72 4.55
CA VAL A 599 -6.50 -47.13 5.75
C VAL A 599 -6.98 -45.91 6.52
N LEU A 600 -6.10 -44.98 6.91
CA LEU A 600 -6.48 -43.80 7.67
C LEU A 600 -7.53 -42.92 6.96
N PRO A 601 -7.42 -42.64 5.64
CA PRO A 601 -8.49 -41.99 4.89
C PRO A 601 -9.84 -42.73 4.97
N ARG A 602 -9.81 -44.07 4.88
CA ARG A 602 -11.03 -44.89 5.01
C ARG A 602 -11.63 -44.82 6.42
N LEU A 603 -10.82 -44.87 7.47
CA LEU A 603 -11.32 -44.74 8.84
C LEU A 603 -11.94 -43.35 9.08
N ARG A 604 -11.35 -42.29 8.52
CA ARG A 604 -11.94 -40.94 8.54
C ARG A 604 -13.27 -40.87 7.80
N GLU A 605 -13.38 -41.53 6.64
CA GLU A 605 -14.64 -41.62 5.89
C GLU A 605 -15.71 -42.36 6.71
N LEU A 606 -15.36 -43.47 7.36
CA LEU A 606 -16.28 -44.22 8.23
C LEU A 606 -16.75 -43.36 9.42
N TYR A 607 -15.85 -42.62 10.07
CA TYR A 607 -16.21 -41.67 11.13
C TYR A 607 -17.18 -40.60 10.64
N LEU A 608 -16.95 -40.02 9.46
CA LEU A 608 -17.85 -39.01 8.89
C LEU A 608 -19.22 -39.58 8.50
N ASN A 609 -19.27 -40.82 7.99
CA ASN A 609 -20.52 -41.51 7.68
C ASN A 609 -21.33 -41.87 8.93
N ASP A 610 -20.66 -41.95 10.08
CA ASP A 610 -21.21 -42.31 11.38
C ASP A 610 -21.25 -41.09 12.34
N ILE A 611 -21.18 -39.88 11.79
CA ILE A 611 -21.06 -38.65 12.59
C ILE A 611 -22.22 -38.48 13.59
N GLU A 612 -23.42 -38.94 13.24
CA GLU A 612 -24.61 -38.90 14.11
C GLU A 612 -24.46 -39.74 15.39
N SER A 613 -23.65 -40.80 15.38
CA SER A 613 -23.46 -41.62 16.60
C SER A 613 -22.50 -40.97 17.60
N HIS A 614 -21.67 -40.00 17.15
CA HIS A 614 -20.70 -39.29 17.98
C HIS A 614 -21.24 -37.99 18.57
N TYR A 615 -22.39 -37.52 18.11
CA TYR A 615 -22.98 -36.25 18.54
C TYR A 615 -24.48 -36.41 18.78
N ASP A 616 -24.94 -36.04 19.98
CA ASP A 616 -26.36 -36.13 20.34
C ASP A 616 -27.29 -35.33 19.39
N ASP A 617 -26.80 -34.23 18.78
CA ASP A 617 -27.52 -33.44 17.78
C ASP A 617 -26.58 -32.52 16.95
N ILE A 618 -25.85 -33.11 15.99
CA ILE A 618 -24.94 -32.35 15.11
C ILE A 618 -25.68 -31.37 14.20
N TYR A 619 -26.91 -31.69 13.79
CA TYR A 619 -27.69 -30.86 12.88
C TYR A 619 -28.16 -29.58 13.54
N THR A 620 -28.62 -29.61 14.80
CA THR A 620 -28.95 -28.38 15.54
C THR A 620 -27.72 -27.50 15.74
N LYS A 621 -26.52 -28.08 15.93
CA LYS A 621 -25.27 -27.30 16.02
C LYS A 621 -24.90 -26.65 14.68
N LEU A 622 -24.99 -27.38 13.57
CA LEU A 622 -24.78 -26.84 12.23
C LEU A 622 -25.84 -25.79 11.87
N GLU A 623 -27.09 -26.02 12.26
CA GLU A 623 -28.19 -25.08 12.11
C GLU A 623 -27.90 -23.80 12.90
N THR A 624 -27.46 -23.92 14.16
CA THR A 624 -27.06 -22.77 15.00
C THR A 624 -25.94 -21.97 14.34
N LEU A 625 -24.90 -22.62 13.81
CA LEU A 625 -23.81 -21.94 13.10
C LEU A 625 -24.30 -21.26 11.82
N THR A 626 -25.19 -21.91 11.07
CA THR A 626 -25.76 -21.37 9.84
C THR A 626 -26.69 -20.19 10.11
N HIS A 627 -27.51 -20.26 11.17
CA HIS A 627 -28.32 -19.14 11.67
C HIS A 627 -27.44 -17.99 12.11
N LEU A 628 -26.37 -18.23 12.88
CA LEU A 628 -25.41 -17.20 13.25
C LEU A 628 -24.78 -16.54 12.02
N GLN A 629 -24.42 -17.31 11.00
CA GLN A 629 -23.88 -16.74 9.76
C GLN A 629 -24.92 -15.92 8.99
N TYR A 630 -26.17 -16.41 8.91
CA TYR A 630 -27.28 -15.74 8.22
C TYR A 630 -27.70 -14.46 8.95
N ASP A 631 -27.83 -14.50 10.26
CA ASP A 631 -28.26 -13.38 11.10
C ASP A 631 -27.23 -12.26 11.08
N ASN A 632 -25.94 -12.62 11.10
CA ASN A 632 -24.84 -11.65 11.09
C ASN A 632 -24.45 -11.15 9.68
N PHE A 633 -24.96 -11.72 8.59
CA PHE A 633 -24.62 -11.24 7.24
C PHE A 633 -25.33 -9.91 6.93
N LYS A 634 -24.54 -8.86 6.72
CA LYS A 634 -25.01 -7.54 6.29
C LYS A 634 -24.65 -7.30 4.83
N SER A 635 -25.54 -6.66 4.08
CA SER A 635 -25.34 -6.36 2.65
C SER A 635 -26.15 -5.13 2.24
N ILE A 636 -25.48 -4.15 1.65
CA ILE A 636 -26.08 -2.88 1.21
C ILE A 636 -25.46 -2.39 -0.09
N THR A 637 -26.29 -1.86 -0.98
CA THR A 637 -25.86 -1.18 -2.20
C THR A 637 -25.99 0.33 -2.01
N VAL A 638 -24.90 1.06 -2.23
CA VAL A 638 -24.84 2.51 -2.00
C VAL A 638 -24.25 3.25 -3.20
N ASN A 639 -24.40 4.58 -3.20
CA ASN A 639 -23.64 5.51 -4.02
C ASN A 639 -22.89 6.45 -3.08
N HIS A 640 -21.78 6.99 -3.58
CA HIS A 640 -20.84 7.77 -2.79
C HIS A 640 -20.65 9.16 -3.40
N LEU A 641 -20.78 10.20 -2.57
CA LEU A 641 -20.29 11.55 -2.87
C LEU A 641 -19.13 11.83 -1.94
N LEU A 642 -17.97 12.09 -2.53
CA LEU A 642 -16.79 12.55 -1.84
C LEU A 642 -16.68 14.07 -2.02
N VAL A 643 -16.59 14.80 -0.91
CA VAL A 643 -16.10 16.18 -0.91
C VAL A 643 -14.65 16.14 -0.49
N TYR A 644 -13.74 16.64 -1.32
CA TYR A 644 -12.31 16.58 -1.02
C TYR A 644 -11.59 17.87 -1.35
N LEU A 645 -10.42 18.02 -0.75
CA LEU A 645 -9.48 19.10 -0.98
C LEU A 645 -8.39 18.56 -1.90
N ASP A 646 -7.93 19.40 -2.82
CA ASP A 646 -6.91 19.07 -3.81
C ASP A 646 -6.14 20.35 -4.08
N ALA A 647 -5.22 20.70 -3.18
CA ALA A 647 -4.42 21.92 -3.21
C ALA A 647 -3.46 21.92 -4.40
N ASN A 648 -2.80 20.79 -4.66
CA ASN A 648 -1.77 20.63 -5.68
C ASN A 648 -2.36 20.48 -7.10
N GLY A 649 -3.63 20.09 -7.23
CA GLY A 649 -4.34 19.90 -8.48
C GLY A 649 -3.96 18.63 -9.23
N ASP A 650 -3.45 17.62 -8.54
CA ASP A 650 -3.06 16.35 -9.18
C ASP A 650 -4.27 15.43 -9.46
N GLY A 651 -5.46 15.80 -8.97
CA GLY A 651 -6.71 15.07 -9.13
C GLY A 651 -6.93 13.97 -8.08
N THR A 652 -6.03 13.87 -7.11
CA THR A 652 -6.10 12.98 -5.95
C THR A 652 -6.53 13.80 -4.74
N PRO A 653 -7.34 13.24 -3.83
CA PRO A 653 -7.63 13.88 -2.56
C PRO A 653 -6.40 14.07 -1.69
N ASP A 654 -6.24 15.28 -1.16
CA ASP A 654 -5.33 15.57 -0.06
C ASP A 654 -5.96 15.12 1.26
N ASN A 655 -5.11 14.65 2.17
CA ASN A 655 -5.51 14.39 3.55
C ASN A 655 -5.91 15.72 4.22
N PRO A 656 -7.14 15.86 4.74
CA PRO A 656 -7.57 17.07 5.42
C PRO A 656 -6.62 17.50 6.54
N LYS A 657 -6.05 16.55 7.29
CA LYS A 657 -5.12 16.85 8.38
C LYS A 657 -3.84 17.52 7.86
N ASP A 658 -3.30 17.05 6.74
CA ASP A 658 -2.10 17.60 6.14
C ASP A 658 -2.38 18.94 5.44
N TYR A 659 -3.58 19.08 4.87
CA TYR A 659 -4.02 20.32 4.23
C TYR A 659 -4.10 21.49 5.21
N PHE A 660 -4.71 21.28 6.39
CA PHE A 660 -4.86 22.33 7.39
C PHE A 660 -3.61 22.52 8.26
N GLY A 661 -2.85 21.44 8.50
CA GLY A 661 -1.72 21.48 9.42
C GLY A 661 -2.14 21.96 10.80
N ASP A 662 -1.50 23.03 11.29
CA ASP A 662 -1.81 23.67 12.58
C ASP A 662 -2.82 24.84 12.46
N ASP A 663 -3.37 25.11 11.28
CA ASP A 663 -4.28 26.23 11.02
C ASP A 663 -5.73 25.90 11.38
N VAL A 664 -6.04 25.95 12.67
CA VAL A 664 -7.36 25.65 13.22
C VAL A 664 -8.43 26.61 12.71
N GLU A 665 -8.10 27.89 12.50
CA GLU A 665 -9.07 28.89 12.00
C GLU A 665 -9.48 28.58 10.55
N LEU A 666 -8.51 28.24 9.68
CA LEU A 666 -8.79 27.81 8.31
C LEU A 666 -9.62 26.53 8.28
N GLN A 667 -9.30 25.58 9.17
CA GLN A 667 -10.06 24.34 9.30
C GLN A 667 -11.52 24.63 9.66
N GLU A 668 -11.77 25.37 10.74
CA GLU A 668 -13.13 25.72 11.21
C GLU A 668 -13.93 26.47 10.12
N GLU A 669 -13.33 27.45 9.44
CA GLU A 669 -14.02 28.20 8.39
C GLU A 669 -14.33 27.33 7.16
N THR A 670 -13.40 26.46 6.77
CA THR A 670 -13.60 25.52 5.67
C THR A 670 -14.69 24.50 6.03
N GLU A 671 -14.65 23.94 7.23
CA GLU A 671 -15.63 22.99 7.75
C GLU A 671 -17.04 23.61 7.87
N ALA A 672 -17.16 24.89 8.25
CA ALA A 672 -18.44 25.61 8.17
C ALA A 672 -18.96 25.76 6.73
N LYS A 673 -18.06 25.95 5.75
CA LYS A 673 -18.42 25.96 4.32
C LYS A 673 -18.81 24.58 3.80
N LEU A 674 -18.28 23.50 4.37
CA LEU A 674 -18.73 22.15 4.07
C LEU A 674 -20.20 21.98 4.46
N VAL A 675 -20.59 22.46 5.64
CA VAL A 675 -21.99 22.43 6.08
C VAL A 675 -22.90 23.19 5.10
N GLU A 676 -22.50 24.41 4.70
CA GLU A 676 -23.25 25.20 3.71
C GLU A 676 -23.37 24.48 2.35
N LEU A 677 -22.30 23.82 1.90
CA LEU A 677 -22.30 23.04 0.66
C LEU A 677 -23.31 21.89 0.73
N ILE A 678 -23.30 21.14 1.82
CA ILE A 678 -24.17 19.98 2.02
C ILE A 678 -25.63 20.41 2.13
N ASP A 679 -25.95 21.47 2.87
CA ASP A 679 -27.29 22.06 2.94
C ASP A 679 -27.79 22.49 1.56
N LYS A 680 -26.91 23.11 0.76
CA LYS A 680 -27.24 23.54 -0.60
C LYS A 680 -27.48 22.35 -1.54
N ILE A 681 -26.68 21.28 -1.44
CA ILE A 681 -26.90 20.03 -2.18
C ILE A 681 -28.23 19.39 -1.77
N TYR A 682 -28.55 19.37 -0.47
CA TYR A 682 -29.81 18.83 0.04
C TYR A 682 -31.03 19.57 -0.53
N ALA A 683 -30.99 20.90 -0.51
CA ALA A 683 -32.06 21.75 -1.04
C ALA A 683 -32.31 21.57 -2.54
N MET A 684 -31.37 20.97 -3.29
CA MET A 684 -31.55 20.63 -4.71
C MET A 684 -32.31 19.32 -4.94
N GLU A 685 -32.73 18.63 -3.88
CA GLU A 685 -33.46 17.36 -3.91
C GLU A 685 -32.79 16.34 -4.87
N PRO A 686 -31.59 15.83 -4.50
CA PRO A 686 -30.77 14.99 -5.37
C PRO A 686 -31.31 13.55 -5.47
N THR A 687 -32.57 13.37 -5.85
CA THR A 687 -33.34 12.10 -5.79
C THR A 687 -32.89 10.97 -6.74
N SER A 688 -31.74 11.10 -7.42
CA SER A 688 -31.21 10.06 -8.32
C SER A 688 -29.70 10.22 -8.55
N ALA A 689 -29.05 9.12 -8.93
CA ALA A 689 -27.65 9.10 -9.37
C ALA A 689 -27.34 10.16 -10.46
N THR A 690 -28.25 10.32 -11.43
CA THR A 690 -28.10 11.32 -12.50
C THR A 690 -28.12 12.74 -11.96
N LYS A 691 -29.04 13.07 -11.05
CA LYS A 691 -29.10 14.40 -10.43
C LYS A 691 -27.85 14.71 -9.61
N ILE A 692 -27.34 13.75 -8.84
CA ILE A 692 -26.09 13.93 -8.07
C ILE A 692 -24.94 14.20 -9.03
N ASN A 693 -24.79 13.41 -10.09
CA ASN A 693 -23.74 13.60 -11.08
C ASN A 693 -23.85 14.97 -11.78
N ASP A 694 -25.06 15.44 -12.07
CA ASP A 694 -25.29 16.79 -12.63
C ASP A 694 -24.87 17.90 -11.67
N ILE A 695 -25.13 17.74 -10.36
CA ILE A 695 -24.67 18.68 -9.32
C ILE A 695 -23.14 18.70 -9.28
N VAL A 696 -22.50 17.52 -9.23
CA VAL A 696 -21.03 17.40 -9.24
C VAL A 696 -20.42 18.08 -10.47
N ASN A 697 -20.97 17.83 -11.66
CA ASN A 697 -20.49 18.43 -12.90
C ASN A 697 -20.63 19.95 -12.91
N LYS A 698 -21.77 20.49 -12.46
CA LYS A 698 -21.98 21.94 -12.36
C LYS A 698 -21.04 22.59 -11.35
N PHE A 699 -20.87 21.96 -10.19
CA PHE A 699 -19.97 22.44 -9.15
C PHE A 699 -18.52 22.49 -9.64
N ASN A 700 -18.02 21.40 -10.23
CA ASN A 700 -16.64 21.32 -10.71
C ASN A 700 -16.38 22.16 -11.98
N ALA A 701 -17.43 22.50 -12.74
CA ALA A 701 -17.32 23.43 -13.88
C ALA A 701 -17.26 24.91 -13.45
N SER A 702 -17.68 25.23 -12.22
CA SER A 702 -17.58 26.58 -11.66
C SER A 702 -16.14 26.95 -11.26
N GLY A 703 -15.92 28.21 -10.89
CA GLY A 703 -14.62 28.71 -10.43
C GLY A 703 -14.73 29.46 -9.10
N ARG A 704 -13.58 29.90 -8.58
CA ARG A 704 -13.46 30.74 -7.39
C ARG A 704 -13.64 32.22 -7.69
N ILE A 705 -13.69 32.57 -8.97
CA ILE A 705 -13.89 33.92 -9.49
C ILE A 705 -15.07 33.87 -10.47
N PRO A 706 -16.01 34.83 -10.43
CA PRO A 706 -17.11 34.90 -11.39
C PRO A 706 -16.60 34.91 -12.83
N PHE A 707 -17.20 34.12 -13.72
CA PHE A 707 -16.77 34.10 -15.12
C PHE A 707 -17.43 35.22 -15.93
N HIS A 708 -18.68 35.56 -15.60
CA HIS A 708 -19.51 36.55 -16.31
C HIS A 708 -19.63 36.26 -17.82
N THR A 709 -19.71 34.98 -18.18
CA THR A 709 -19.95 34.50 -19.54
C THR A 709 -21.31 33.83 -19.64
N GLU A 710 -21.90 33.82 -20.84
CA GLU A 710 -23.18 33.14 -21.07
C GLU A 710 -23.10 31.65 -20.65
N GLY A 711 -24.01 31.22 -19.78
CA GLY A 711 -24.06 29.84 -19.26
C GLY A 711 -23.17 29.55 -18.04
N SER A 712 -22.45 30.53 -17.49
CA SER A 712 -21.70 30.36 -16.22
C SER A 712 -22.64 30.29 -15.00
N ASP A 713 -22.32 29.41 -14.04
CA ASP A 713 -23.02 29.26 -12.76
C ASP A 713 -22.14 29.82 -11.63
N ASP A 714 -22.35 31.10 -11.32
CA ASP A 714 -21.62 31.81 -10.28
C ASP A 714 -22.14 31.48 -8.85
N THR A 715 -23.13 30.59 -8.70
CA THR A 715 -23.74 30.31 -7.39
C THR A 715 -22.84 29.50 -6.45
N TRP A 716 -21.79 28.85 -6.97
CA TRP A 716 -20.90 27.97 -6.21
C TRP A 716 -19.61 28.66 -5.74
N ILE A 717 -19.39 29.91 -6.12
CA ILE A 717 -18.10 30.61 -5.97
C ILE A 717 -17.58 30.60 -4.53
N GLU A 718 -18.41 30.94 -3.55
CA GLU A 718 -17.99 30.98 -2.14
C GLU A 718 -17.61 29.59 -1.61
N LEU A 719 -18.25 28.54 -2.11
CA LEU A 719 -17.93 27.15 -1.76
C LEU A 719 -16.69 26.65 -2.51
N ARG A 720 -16.45 27.11 -3.74
CA ARG A 720 -15.19 26.85 -4.46
C ARG A 720 -14.00 27.53 -3.80
N LYS A 721 -14.18 28.73 -3.23
CA LYS A 721 -13.13 29.47 -2.50
C LYS A 721 -12.65 28.73 -1.25
N ALA A 722 -13.50 27.88 -0.67
CA ALA A 722 -13.12 26.96 0.41
C ALA A 722 -12.29 25.75 -0.06
N GLY A 723 -11.98 25.64 -1.36
CA GLY A 723 -11.09 24.62 -1.90
C GLY A 723 -11.75 23.29 -2.29
N PHE A 724 -13.06 23.16 -2.10
CA PHE A 724 -13.76 21.89 -2.34
C PHE A 724 -13.78 21.46 -3.80
N THR A 725 -13.65 20.15 -3.98
CA THR A 725 -13.96 19.41 -5.21
C THR A 725 -14.92 18.27 -4.88
N LEU A 726 -15.83 17.97 -5.82
CA LEU A 726 -16.80 16.90 -5.65
C LEU A 726 -16.45 15.71 -6.55
N LYS A 727 -16.62 14.49 -6.05
CA LYS A 727 -16.53 13.26 -6.84
C LYS A 727 -17.72 12.36 -6.53
N TYR A 728 -18.39 11.89 -7.58
CA TYR A 728 -19.50 10.94 -7.48
C TYR A 728 -19.05 9.55 -7.94
N GLU A 729 -19.38 8.52 -7.16
CA GLU A 729 -19.09 7.13 -7.47
C GLU A 729 -20.34 6.26 -7.29
N SER A 730 -20.73 5.58 -8.37
CA SER A 730 -21.84 4.62 -8.35
C SER A 730 -21.30 3.26 -7.92
N LEU A 731 -21.47 2.90 -6.65
CA LEU A 731 -21.09 1.58 -6.11
C LEU A 731 -22.23 0.55 -6.26
N SER A 732 -23.17 0.85 -7.16
CA SER A 732 -24.41 0.09 -7.34
C SER A 732 -24.22 -1.32 -7.92
N SER A 733 -23.05 -1.62 -8.51
CA SER A 733 -22.77 -2.90 -9.18
C SER A 733 -22.27 -4.00 -8.24
N SER A 734 -21.80 -3.65 -7.04
CA SER A 734 -21.25 -4.60 -6.06
C SER A 734 -21.71 -4.20 -4.66
N PRO A 735 -22.58 -4.99 -3.99
CA PRO A 735 -23.01 -4.66 -2.65
C PRO A 735 -21.83 -4.67 -1.67
N LEU A 736 -21.81 -3.69 -0.76
CA LEU A 736 -20.96 -3.68 0.41
C LEU A 736 -21.52 -4.67 1.42
N THR A 737 -20.68 -5.58 1.92
CA THR A 737 -21.05 -6.57 2.93
C THR A 737 -20.24 -6.34 4.20
N ASN A 738 -20.66 -6.94 5.31
CA ASN A 738 -19.85 -6.94 6.54
C ASN A 738 -18.51 -7.70 6.42
N THR A 739 -18.18 -8.20 5.22
CA THR A 739 -16.91 -8.84 4.87
C THR A 739 -16.08 -8.02 3.89
N SER A 740 -16.62 -6.92 3.34
CA SER A 740 -15.94 -6.11 2.32
C SER A 740 -14.61 -5.52 2.82
N ASN A 741 -14.52 -5.22 4.12
CA ASN A 741 -13.31 -4.69 4.74
C ASN A 741 -12.45 -5.71 5.48
N PHE A 742 -12.68 -7.02 5.27
CA PHE A 742 -11.77 -8.04 5.79
C PHE A 742 -10.37 -7.91 5.18
N LEU A 743 -9.34 -8.09 6.00
CA LEU A 743 -7.93 -8.01 5.58
C LEU A 743 -7.57 -8.97 4.45
N THR A 744 -8.24 -10.12 4.39
CA THR A 744 -8.03 -11.12 3.33
C THR A 744 -8.52 -10.65 1.97
N ASN A 745 -9.27 -9.55 1.90
CA ASN A 745 -9.74 -8.96 0.67
C ASN A 745 -8.59 -8.18 -0.01
N THR A 746 -7.88 -8.86 -0.90
CA THR A 746 -6.77 -8.29 -1.68
C THR A 746 -7.23 -7.41 -2.85
N SER A 747 -8.55 -7.32 -3.09
CA SER A 747 -9.13 -6.58 -4.23
C SER A 747 -9.43 -5.10 -3.93
N GLY A 748 -8.84 -4.58 -2.86
CA GLY A 748 -9.07 -3.21 -2.36
C GLY A 748 -10.06 -3.20 -1.20
N ARG A 749 -9.61 -2.68 -0.05
CA ARG A 749 -10.46 -2.35 1.09
C ARG A 749 -11.08 -0.97 0.85
N MET A 750 -12.25 -0.76 1.42
CA MET A 750 -12.93 0.53 1.41
C MET A 750 -12.36 1.40 2.54
N ASP A 751 -12.43 2.72 2.36
CA ASP A 751 -12.19 3.66 3.46
C ASP A 751 -13.03 3.28 4.69
N GLU A 752 -12.43 3.35 5.87
CA GLU A 752 -13.02 2.82 7.10
C GLU A 752 -14.24 3.64 7.53
N VAL A 753 -14.13 4.97 7.49
CA VAL A 753 -15.22 5.89 7.84
C VAL A 753 -16.41 5.68 6.91
N PHE A 754 -16.14 5.57 5.61
CA PHE A 754 -17.16 5.24 4.62
C PHE A 754 -17.81 3.87 4.87
N TYR A 755 -17.01 2.84 5.14
CA TYR A 755 -17.48 1.47 5.32
C TYR A 755 -18.33 1.31 6.58
N GLU A 756 -17.86 1.83 7.72
CA GLU A 756 -18.57 1.79 8.99
C GLU A 756 -19.92 2.49 8.86
N ARG A 757 -19.94 3.66 8.21
CA ARG A 757 -21.19 4.37 7.98
C ARG A 757 -22.15 3.60 7.08
N ALA A 758 -21.66 2.95 6.04
CA ALA A 758 -22.51 2.11 5.19
C ALA A 758 -23.17 0.96 5.99
N MET A 759 -22.45 0.37 6.95
CA MET A 759 -22.99 -0.67 7.83
C MET A 759 -24.01 -0.11 8.85
N ASP A 760 -23.79 1.09 9.36
CA ASP A 760 -24.77 1.78 10.22
C ASP A 760 -26.07 2.09 9.45
N ILE A 761 -25.96 2.58 8.21
CA ILE A 761 -27.12 2.81 7.35
C ILE A 761 -27.88 1.51 7.11
N TYR A 762 -27.18 0.39 6.90
CA TYR A 762 -27.81 -0.93 6.81
C TYR A 762 -28.65 -1.22 8.07
N ASP A 763 -28.08 -1.05 9.27
CA ASP A 763 -28.78 -1.33 10.53
C ASP A 763 -29.99 -0.42 10.71
N ILE A 764 -29.88 0.87 10.35
CA ILE A 764 -30.97 1.84 10.34
C ILE A 764 -32.10 1.36 9.42
N LEU A 765 -31.79 1.00 8.18
CA LEU A 765 -32.79 0.58 7.18
C LEU A 765 -33.47 -0.74 7.56
N VAL A 766 -32.76 -1.66 8.24
CA VAL A 766 -33.33 -2.91 8.75
C VAL A 766 -34.21 -2.68 9.97
N GLN A 767 -33.76 -1.90 10.96
CA GLN A 767 -34.52 -1.58 12.17
C GLN A 767 -35.82 -0.84 11.87
N ALA A 768 -35.81 0.00 10.83
CA ALA A 768 -36.98 0.71 10.33
C ALA A 768 -38.16 -0.20 9.95
N ASN A 769 -37.90 -1.47 9.59
CA ASN A 769 -38.89 -2.37 8.98
C ASN A 769 -39.57 -1.83 7.69
N GLU A 770 -39.05 -0.72 7.14
CA GLU A 770 -39.66 0.12 6.09
C GLU A 770 -38.83 0.25 4.78
N PRO A 771 -38.16 -0.78 4.22
CA PRO A 771 -37.64 -0.66 2.86
C PRO A 771 -38.74 -0.36 1.81
N LYS A 772 -40.02 -0.54 2.15
CA LYS A 772 -41.17 -0.45 1.23
C LYS A 772 -41.96 0.87 1.28
N ASP A 773 -41.85 1.65 2.35
CA ASP A 773 -42.72 2.83 2.58
C ASP A 773 -41.98 4.17 2.44
N ARG A 774 -40.64 4.16 2.41
CA ARG A 774 -39.84 5.31 1.96
C ARG A 774 -39.75 5.27 0.43
N GLY A 775 -39.87 6.42 -0.21
CA GLY A 775 -39.69 6.54 -1.66
C GLY A 775 -38.35 5.97 -2.15
N ASP A 776 -38.11 6.03 -3.45
CA ASP A 776 -36.97 5.38 -4.14
C ASP A 776 -35.56 5.91 -3.74
N PHE A 777 -35.40 6.59 -2.60
CA PHE A 777 -34.18 7.30 -2.24
C PHE A 777 -34.04 7.55 -0.73
N TYR A 778 -32.90 7.13 -0.15
CA TYR A 778 -32.44 7.53 1.19
C TYR A 778 -31.12 8.28 1.05
N LEU A 779 -31.01 9.40 1.78
CA LEU A 779 -29.86 10.27 1.75
C LEU A 779 -29.32 10.42 3.16
N ASP A 780 -28.08 10.03 3.35
CA ASP A 780 -27.45 10.08 4.66
C ASP A 780 -26.71 11.40 4.87
N PHE A 781 -27.30 12.25 5.72
CA PHE A 781 -26.65 13.45 6.24
C PHE A 781 -26.39 13.38 7.75
N TYR A 782 -26.28 12.17 8.32
CA TYR A 782 -25.91 12.01 9.74
C TYR A 782 -26.97 12.52 10.73
N LEU A 783 -28.24 12.39 10.38
CA LEU A 783 -29.36 12.68 11.27
C LEU A 783 -29.37 11.70 12.47
N ASP A 784 -29.38 12.22 13.70
CA ASP A 784 -29.53 11.44 14.96
C ASP A 784 -30.80 10.58 14.99
N ASN A 785 -31.80 10.93 14.19
CA ASN A 785 -33.01 10.13 14.01
C ASN A 785 -33.58 10.33 12.60
N PRO A 786 -33.34 9.39 11.67
CA PRO A 786 -33.87 9.46 10.31
C PRO A 786 -35.39 9.18 10.23
N PHE A 787 -36.11 9.02 11.36
CA PHE A 787 -37.52 8.61 11.48
C PHE A 787 -38.45 9.71 12.01
N ARG A 788 -38.05 10.99 12.03
CA ARG A 788 -38.92 12.06 12.55
C ARG A 788 -40.04 12.43 11.56
N PRO A 789 -41.28 12.68 12.03
CA PRO A 789 -42.42 13.04 11.19
C PRO A 789 -42.24 14.40 10.50
N ASP A 790 -42.88 14.54 9.33
CA ASP A 790 -42.81 15.60 8.31
C ASP A 790 -42.85 17.09 8.73
N ASN A 791 -42.93 17.42 10.03
CA ASN A 791 -43.18 18.77 10.54
C ASN A 791 -42.11 19.31 11.52
N ASP A 792 -40.96 18.66 11.67
CA ASP A 792 -39.85 19.15 12.50
C ASP A 792 -38.76 19.76 11.60
N PRO A 793 -38.29 21.02 11.82
CA PRO A 793 -37.23 21.60 11.01
C PRO A 793 -35.97 20.76 11.10
N VAL A 794 -35.59 20.21 9.95
CA VAL A 794 -34.40 19.37 9.72
C VAL A 794 -33.15 20.23 9.95
N TYR A 795 -32.25 19.78 10.82
CA TYR A 795 -30.84 20.20 10.78
C TYR A 795 -30.11 19.17 9.92
N PRO A 796 -29.84 19.43 8.63
CA PRO A 796 -29.49 18.39 7.68
C PRO A 796 -28.13 17.77 7.97
N PHE A 797 -27.11 18.58 8.30
CA PHE A 797 -25.76 18.17 8.66
C PHE A 797 -25.16 19.33 9.49
N SER A 798 -24.33 19.06 10.49
CA SER A 798 -23.78 20.11 11.36
C SER A 798 -22.27 19.96 11.58
N GLU A 799 -21.64 20.99 12.16
CA GLU A 799 -20.22 20.96 12.54
C GLU A 799 -19.89 19.76 13.46
N ASN A 800 -20.84 19.32 14.30
CA ASN A 800 -20.65 18.15 15.17
C ASN A 800 -20.60 16.80 14.41
N ASP A 801 -21.00 16.79 13.13
CA ASP A 801 -21.04 15.59 12.31
C ASP A 801 -19.82 15.45 11.40
N ILE A 802 -18.96 16.47 11.32
CA ILE A 802 -17.82 16.53 10.41
C ILE A 802 -16.82 15.40 10.68
N GLU A 803 -16.48 15.17 11.94
CA GLU A 803 -15.55 14.10 12.31
C GLU A 803 -16.11 12.70 12.00
N LYS A 804 -17.43 12.56 11.83
CA LYS A 804 -18.07 11.27 11.45
C LYS A 804 -17.96 11.00 9.95
N VAL A 805 -17.70 12.01 9.12
CA VAL A 805 -17.57 11.89 7.65
C VAL A 805 -16.13 11.99 7.17
N LYS A 806 -15.20 12.43 8.02
CA LYS A 806 -13.84 12.81 7.65
C LYS A 806 -12.89 11.62 7.67
N SER A 807 -12.14 11.43 6.59
CA SER A 807 -11.05 10.46 6.45
C SER A 807 -9.80 11.10 5.84
N SER A 808 -8.76 10.30 5.59
CA SER A 808 -7.57 10.73 4.84
C SER A 808 -7.84 11.07 3.37
N PHE A 809 -9.04 10.78 2.85
CA PHE A 809 -9.43 11.08 1.46
C PHE A 809 -10.45 12.23 1.34
N GLY A 810 -10.84 12.85 2.46
CA GLY A 810 -11.84 13.92 2.49
C GLY A 810 -13.08 13.55 3.29
N TYR A 811 -14.25 14.02 2.85
CA TYR A 811 -15.51 13.91 3.57
C TYR A 811 -16.52 13.04 2.80
N HIS A 812 -16.97 11.95 3.43
CA HIS A 812 -17.76 10.88 2.83
C HIS A 812 -19.26 11.02 3.07
N PHE A 813 -20.05 11.09 1.99
CA PHE A 813 -21.51 11.12 2.04
C PHE A 813 -22.11 9.95 1.24
N ILE A 814 -23.14 9.31 1.79
CA ILE A 814 -23.68 8.04 1.28
C ILE A 814 -25.15 8.21 0.85
N PHE A 815 -25.48 7.66 -0.32
CA PHE A 815 -26.79 7.74 -0.96
C PHE A 815 -27.29 6.34 -1.29
N VAL A 816 -28.48 5.98 -0.84
CA VAL A 816 -29.09 4.67 -1.11
C VAL A 816 -30.27 4.85 -2.06
N THR A 817 -30.10 4.44 -3.31
CA THR A 817 -31.16 4.48 -4.33
C THR A 817 -32.02 3.22 -4.27
N ASN A 818 -33.32 3.37 -4.00
CA ASN A 818 -34.34 2.33 -3.84
C ASN A 818 -34.08 1.38 -2.65
N PRO A 819 -34.22 1.87 -1.40
CA PRO A 819 -33.90 1.13 -0.17
C PRO A 819 -34.53 -0.27 -0.07
N GLY A 820 -35.73 -0.44 -0.66
CA GLY A 820 -36.45 -1.70 -0.82
C GLY A 820 -35.69 -2.81 -1.55
N SER A 821 -34.79 -2.42 -2.45
CA SER A 821 -33.96 -3.32 -3.26
C SER A 821 -32.46 -3.22 -2.95
N SER A 822 -32.03 -2.12 -2.31
CA SER A 822 -30.63 -1.87 -1.93
C SER A 822 -30.16 -2.67 -0.72
N VAL A 823 -31.09 -3.18 0.09
CA VAL A 823 -30.84 -4.26 1.04
C VAL A 823 -31.26 -5.55 0.34
N PRO A 824 -30.38 -6.17 -0.48
CA PRO A 824 -30.74 -7.40 -1.18
C PRO A 824 -31.18 -8.44 -0.16
N ALA A 825 -32.20 -9.24 -0.52
CA ALA A 825 -32.60 -10.38 0.29
C ALA A 825 -31.33 -11.15 0.67
N LYS A 826 -31.12 -11.38 1.98
CA LYS A 826 -29.96 -12.10 2.51
C LYS A 826 -29.75 -13.33 1.63
N ALA A 827 -28.68 -13.34 0.86
CA ALA A 827 -28.32 -14.48 0.04
C ALA A 827 -27.93 -15.57 1.03
N SER A 828 -28.90 -16.33 1.52
CA SER A 828 -28.58 -17.61 2.13
C SER A 828 -27.82 -18.40 1.07
N ALA A 829 -26.96 -19.32 1.50
CA ALA A 829 -26.65 -20.47 0.70
C ALA A 829 -28.01 -21.13 0.36
N LEU A 830 -28.63 -20.70 -0.75
CA LEU A 830 -29.85 -21.27 -1.26
C LEU A 830 -29.46 -22.66 -1.73
N TYR A 831 -29.65 -23.64 -0.86
CA TYR A 831 -29.82 -25.01 -1.27
C TYR A 831 -31.04 -25.01 -2.20
N LYS A 832 -30.81 -24.84 -3.50
CA LYS A 832 -31.79 -25.20 -4.51
C LYS A 832 -31.92 -26.71 -4.40
N GLN A 833 -32.94 -27.16 -3.69
CA GLN A 833 -33.39 -28.55 -3.75
C GLN A 833 -33.56 -28.87 -5.24
N SER A 834 -32.66 -29.68 -5.81
CA SER A 834 -32.92 -30.26 -7.12
C SER A 834 -34.19 -31.07 -6.93
N SER A 835 -35.24 -30.67 -7.62
CA SER A 835 -36.41 -31.51 -7.79
C SER A 835 -35.97 -32.70 -8.64
N ASP A 836 -35.37 -33.70 -8.02
CA ASP A 836 -35.29 -35.05 -8.56
C ASP A 836 -36.71 -35.64 -8.49
N THR A 837 -37.59 -35.12 -9.33
CA THR A 837 -38.75 -35.87 -9.79
C THR A 837 -38.25 -36.91 -10.77
N THR A 838 -38.04 -38.11 -10.24
CA THR A 838 -38.19 -39.42 -10.91
C THR A 838 -38.45 -39.38 -12.42
N SER A 839 -37.48 -39.89 -13.19
CA SER A 839 -37.72 -40.70 -14.40
C SER A 839 -36.69 -41.81 -14.50
#